data_AF-K2AK92-F1
#
_entry.id   AF-K2AK92-F1
#
_cell.length_a   1.000
_cell.length_b   1.000
_cell.length_c   1.000
_cell.angle_alpha   90.00
_cell.angle_beta   90.00
_cell.angle_gamma   90.00
#
_symmetry.space_group_name_H-M   'P 1'
#
loop_
_entity.id
_entity.type
_entity.pdbx_description
1 polymer ?
#
loop_
_entity_poly.entity_id
_entity_poly.type
_entity_poly.pdbx_seq_one_letter_code
_entity_poly.pdbx_strand_id
1 'polypeptide(L)'
;MVFFWFRQGNVMGTGESGLPFYNLDLQYKNSAYAWSDQLLGNTNGIGTASSPTYWLLSRFEKVGMPGFAIQALFTWIIFVVSGLSVYLLTKELFKISDRYILLAVFFYWFNPFSLVNVWNRFLYNYMSFLACLPLVSLLYLKGLKEKKYIYAFMVSLVSFVFSYALTLTPFTILLFIVFLFMTVFYIFVDHKGHNRPFYLKFFVLTTFTYLIANLWWIIQVINVVSSSDFGDVVSQYFRTKDNLATFTSLSAILGKLTDVFRYTHGTFFGEFNSPWTRLFRFPVVILAEFMLAFLMFYTAFKNRKNTSVLLLSLFLLLGILLTKGSSPPFGEIINFVFTNFSVFQVFRNPFEKFGFLLPLASSSLFAYSVFYVSNKMKRKFVGLGVYLLFFGFVFFVWGNPFLTGDVFTGTDERDNSKTRSYNVNVPNYYEEANEFIQREASGGRFISLPMSGVGMTYTWERPYAGVELSSNLFDTPNVSSTITIPYYDAIASSIEKLLLTKDNFSIIPPLLTASNILVRNDVDWQVRSIRDPELISSSLVEKGYVKAKSFGNLTLYSHPDDKPTPLVWASVNAIKVEPVANINDFFVTEMKTGDILYSTPGDLEYQGTFKRIIKPIATTFLEDEKKYRVEDALATLLHARHLPDSPIKYKLIRLKEYFERMQTHDSQGLYIFDLTHLGKRAVEIYSLAKTGASTDYIRGGIDTYFQKLESLQLTYPERFLVEFPDQISRLTHDEFLKHLTLFADAANYVNDESKDLLESLSRRLSAEMVKLGLAADYPLRIKLNKENSGFWIHSFKDLAKGSYQLVTDLTMPDASQTLLDTIQLQIDNEIVTIEPKFDKKSGFSVLNSFDFDSGFHEVTIPSPLNQLVVDQNKEINLISGDQSNSQAVFPLLPFDPFVSYKISFDYWIKRGRVVSVLAEYDNDVLVDGKRKYSFEQRFGNDGYDNYYKSNSFYLTPRGGSSEMRIVFRVDPFNDCRDTGVPFSPTCKDDSYKKSFNKPTEVVIKNIRIARVSSPQLYLISSSPRSVLSLPQISFDKLDPATYDVRVTGATNPFVLILSQLYNSGWEAKFSDGTKIETEKHFSVNGYANGWIVDKTGDFQLRLRFLSQDLLDKGKLISFAFLGFELLVVIILKIREVQLGHHEKN
;
A
#
# COMPACT_ATOMS: atom_id res chain seq x y z
N MET A 1 -2.27 -37.08 5.54
CA MET A 1 -1.93 -35.70 5.92
C MET A 1 -3.10 -34.77 5.65
N VAL A 2 -3.49 -34.53 4.40
CA VAL A 2 -4.61 -33.62 4.05
C VAL A 2 -5.91 -33.93 4.81
N PHE A 3 -6.33 -35.19 4.87
CA PHE A 3 -7.50 -35.60 5.67
C PHE A 3 -7.41 -35.17 7.15
N PHE A 4 -6.22 -35.22 7.74
CA PHE A 4 -6.01 -34.80 9.13
C PHE A 4 -6.15 -33.28 9.30
N TRP A 5 -5.70 -32.49 8.32
CA TRP A 5 -5.84 -31.03 8.36
C TRP A 5 -7.31 -30.61 8.29
N PHE A 6 -8.10 -31.23 7.42
CA PHE A 6 -9.51 -30.89 7.18
C PHE A 6 -10.50 -31.73 8.00
N ARG A 7 -10.04 -32.52 8.97
CA ARG A 7 -10.88 -33.45 9.76
C ARG A 7 -12.04 -32.79 10.51
N GLN A 8 -11.97 -31.48 10.72
CA GLN A 8 -12.96 -30.70 11.46
C GLN A 8 -14.10 -30.18 10.57
N GLY A 9 -14.07 -30.45 9.26
CA GLY A 9 -15.14 -30.05 8.34
C GLY A 9 -15.22 -28.54 8.05
N ASN A 10 -14.17 -27.79 8.38
CA ASN A 10 -14.12 -26.34 8.22
C ASN A 10 -13.23 -25.94 7.04
N VAL A 11 -13.59 -24.83 6.39
CA VAL A 11 -12.73 -24.18 5.40
C VAL A 11 -11.54 -23.55 6.13
N MET A 12 -10.38 -23.49 5.49
CA MET A 12 -9.22 -22.77 6.00
C MET A 12 -9.02 -21.44 5.28
N GLY A 13 -8.64 -20.39 6.02
CA GLY A 13 -8.34 -19.07 5.47
C GLY A 13 -7.61 -18.17 6.46
N THR A 14 -6.77 -17.29 5.93
CA THR A 14 -6.00 -16.31 6.71
C THR A 14 -5.39 -15.25 5.79
N GLY A 15 -4.87 -14.16 6.37
CA GLY A 15 -3.99 -13.22 5.67
C GLY A 15 -4.55 -12.76 4.32
N GLU A 16 -3.68 -12.65 3.31
CA GLU A 16 -4.03 -12.19 1.95
C GLU A 16 -4.92 -13.16 1.15
N SER A 17 -5.12 -14.39 1.62
CA SER A 17 -5.80 -15.44 0.83
C SER A 17 -7.32 -15.37 0.87
N GLY A 18 -7.92 -14.75 1.90
CA GLY A 18 -9.38 -14.69 2.06
C GLY A 18 -10.01 -16.07 2.31
N LEU A 19 -11.26 -16.22 1.87
CA LEU A 19 -12.02 -17.48 1.88
C LEU A 19 -12.60 -17.83 0.50
N PRO A 20 -11.76 -18.06 -0.53
CA PRO A 20 -12.26 -18.32 -1.89
C PRO A 20 -13.05 -19.63 -2.03
N PHE A 21 -12.84 -20.59 -1.11
CA PHE A 21 -13.57 -21.86 -1.06
C PHE A 21 -14.90 -21.77 -0.31
N TYR A 22 -15.31 -20.59 0.16
CA TYR A 22 -16.64 -20.38 0.73
C TYR A 22 -17.73 -20.31 -0.35
N ASN A 23 -17.43 -19.64 -1.47
CA ASN A 23 -18.33 -19.50 -2.62
C ASN A 23 -17.49 -19.47 -3.92
N LEU A 24 -17.29 -20.65 -4.52
CA LEU A 24 -16.44 -20.83 -5.70
C LEU A 24 -17.12 -20.34 -6.98
N ASP A 25 -18.44 -20.40 -7.07
CA ASP A 25 -19.21 -19.80 -8.18
C ASP A 25 -19.00 -18.28 -8.25
N LEU A 26 -19.00 -17.59 -7.10
CA LEU A 26 -18.68 -16.16 -7.03
C LEU A 26 -17.23 -15.88 -7.46
N GLN A 27 -16.26 -16.69 -7.01
CA GLN A 27 -14.86 -16.55 -7.46
C GLN A 27 -14.71 -16.79 -8.97
N TYR A 28 -15.47 -17.72 -9.54
CA TYR A 28 -15.51 -17.94 -10.98
C TYR A 28 -16.10 -16.73 -11.72
N LYS A 29 -17.26 -16.20 -11.28
CA LYS A 29 -17.86 -14.99 -11.85
C LYS A 29 -16.90 -13.81 -11.81
N ASN A 30 -16.20 -13.61 -10.70
CA ASN A 30 -15.23 -12.51 -10.55
C ASN A 30 -13.98 -12.70 -11.41
N SER A 31 -13.57 -13.94 -11.73
CA SER A 31 -12.37 -14.23 -12.54
C SER A 31 -12.64 -14.42 -14.05
N ALA A 32 -13.89 -14.68 -14.44
CA ALA A 32 -14.24 -15.02 -15.82
C ALA A 32 -14.27 -13.83 -16.79
N TYR A 33 -14.42 -12.62 -16.27
CA TYR A 33 -14.56 -11.38 -17.05
C TYR A 33 -13.40 -10.42 -16.79
N ALA A 34 -13.16 -9.52 -17.74
CA ALA A 34 -12.14 -8.48 -17.63
C ALA A 34 -12.51 -7.39 -16.60
N TRP A 35 -13.81 -7.27 -16.30
CA TRP A 35 -14.39 -6.40 -15.28
C TRP A 35 -15.05 -7.24 -14.19
N SER A 36 -14.82 -6.90 -12.93
CA SER A 36 -15.48 -7.47 -11.75
C SER A 36 -16.45 -6.44 -11.18
N ASP A 37 -17.66 -6.86 -10.79
CA ASP A 37 -18.67 -5.97 -10.19
C ASP A 37 -18.45 -5.69 -8.71
N GLN A 38 -17.57 -6.46 -8.05
CA GLN A 38 -17.29 -6.29 -6.62
C GLN A 38 -16.83 -4.86 -6.33
N LEU A 39 -17.09 -4.40 -5.10
CA LEU A 39 -16.86 -3.00 -4.72
C LEU A 39 -17.73 -2.06 -5.57
N LEU A 40 -17.10 -1.03 -6.16
CA LEU A 40 -17.71 -0.14 -7.15
C LEU A 40 -17.39 -0.58 -8.59
N GLY A 41 -16.88 -1.79 -8.78
CA GLY A 41 -16.41 -2.29 -10.07
C GLY A 41 -14.92 -2.09 -10.27
N ASN A 42 -14.18 -3.07 -10.79
CA ASN A 42 -12.76 -2.91 -11.05
C ASN A 42 -12.24 -3.80 -12.18
N THR A 43 -11.08 -3.42 -12.73
CA THR A 43 -10.39 -4.24 -13.72
C THR A 43 -9.79 -5.48 -13.06
N ASN A 44 -9.96 -6.63 -13.69
CA ASN A 44 -9.46 -7.91 -13.17
C ASN A 44 -8.02 -8.21 -13.60
N GLY A 45 -7.63 -7.71 -14.77
CA GLY A 45 -6.26 -7.81 -15.31
C GLY A 45 -5.72 -9.25 -15.28
N ILE A 46 -4.61 -9.45 -14.56
CA ILE A 46 -3.94 -10.75 -14.42
C ILE A 46 -4.77 -11.79 -13.64
N GLY A 47 -5.77 -11.34 -12.85
CA GLY A 47 -6.67 -12.22 -12.08
C GLY A 47 -7.45 -13.19 -12.96
N THR A 48 -7.70 -12.84 -14.23
CA THR A 48 -8.35 -13.69 -15.23
C THR A 48 -7.62 -15.02 -15.50
N ALA A 49 -6.32 -15.10 -15.20
CA ALA A 49 -5.56 -16.35 -15.29
C ALA A 49 -6.07 -17.43 -14.33
N SER A 50 -6.76 -17.08 -13.24
CA SER A 50 -7.35 -18.04 -12.29
C SER A 50 -8.67 -18.65 -12.76
N SER A 51 -9.30 -18.09 -13.80
CA SER A 51 -10.64 -18.48 -14.24
C SER A 51 -10.81 -19.97 -14.56
N PRO A 52 -9.88 -20.66 -15.26
CA PRO A 52 -10.01 -22.10 -15.52
C PRO A 52 -10.03 -22.93 -14.23
N THR A 53 -9.28 -22.51 -13.21
CA THR A 53 -9.23 -23.21 -11.92
C THR A 53 -10.55 -23.03 -11.17
N TYR A 54 -11.05 -21.80 -11.01
CA TYR A 54 -12.33 -21.57 -10.33
C TYR A 54 -13.52 -22.14 -11.10
N TRP A 55 -13.48 -22.13 -12.44
CA TRP A 55 -14.48 -22.82 -13.24
C TRP A 55 -14.56 -24.30 -12.88
N LEU A 56 -13.43 -25.01 -12.81
CA LEU A 56 -13.41 -26.43 -12.46
C LEU A 56 -13.88 -26.67 -11.03
N LEU A 57 -13.36 -25.88 -10.07
CA LEU A 57 -13.71 -26.03 -8.66
C LEU A 57 -15.20 -25.77 -8.39
N SER A 58 -15.79 -24.74 -9.02
CA SER A 58 -17.23 -24.45 -8.91
C SER A 58 -18.12 -25.56 -9.47
N ARG A 59 -17.63 -26.46 -10.35
CA ARG A 59 -18.41 -27.64 -10.79
C ARG A 59 -18.54 -28.67 -9.68
N PHE A 60 -17.52 -28.85 -8.85
CA PHE A 60 -17.64 -29.73 -7.69
C PHE A 60 -18.62 -29.16 -6.67
N GLU A 61 -18.60 -27.84 -6.46
CA GLU A 61 -19.54 -27.13 -5.59
C GLU A 61 -20.99 -27.32 -6.08
N LYS A 62 -21.25 -27.16 -7.38
CA LYS A 62 -22.59 -27.34 -7.98
C LYS A 62 -23.14 -28.76 -7.88
N VAL A 63 -22.29 -29.78 -7.74
CA VAL A 63 -22.71 -31.18 -7.51
C VAL A 63 -22.94 -31.46 -6.02
N GLY A 64 -22.79 -30.45 -5.15
CA GLY A 64 -23.07 -30.53 -3.71
C GLY A 64 -21.85 -30.89 -2.85
N MET A 65 -20.62 -30.82 -3.41
CA MET A 65 -19.42 -31.03 -2.60
C MET A 65 -19.18 -29.79 -1.72
N PRO A 66 -19.04 -29.93 -0.39
CA PRO A 66 -18.84 -28.79 0.49
C PRO A 66 -17.47 -28.14 0.28
N GLY A 67 -17.38 -26.83 0.47
CA GLY A 67 -16.18 -26.02 0.20
C GLY A 67 -14.90 -26.55 0.85
N PHE A 68 -14.96 -27.01 2.10
CA PHE A 68 -13.79 -27.59 2.79
C PHE A 68 -13.27 -28.86 2.12
N ALA A 69 -14.16 -29.69 1.55
CA ALA A 69 -13.79 -30.93 0.88
C ALA A 69 -13.17 -30.64 -0.49
N ILE A 70 -13.67 -29.61 -1.19
CA ILE A 70 -13.06 -29.11 -2.44
C ILE A 70 -11.68 -28.52 -2.15
N GLN A 71 -11.53 -27.74 -1.08
CA GLN A 71 -10.24 -27.20 -0.65
C GLN A 71 -9.25 -28.32 -0.31
N ALA A 72 -9.68 -29.33 0.43
CA ALA A 72 -8.88 -30.51 0.72
C ALA A 72 -8.45 -31.25 -0.56
N LEU A 73 -9.36 -31.46 -1.51
CA LEU A 73 -9.05 -32.09 -2.79
C LEU A 73 -8.03 -31.27 -3.58
N PHE A 74 -8.22 -29.95 -3.68
CA PHE A 74 -7.29 -29.03 -4.34
C PHE A 74 -5.89 -29.12 -3.71
N THR A 75 -5.80 -28.97 -2.38
CA THR A 75 -4.53 -29.07 -1.65
C THR A 75 -3.87 -30.44 -1.84
N TRP A 76 -4.64 -31.53 -1.86
CA TRP A 76 -4.13 -32.87 -2.11
C TRP A 76 -3.54 -33.03 -3.51
N ILE A 77 -4.23 -32.53 -4.54
CA ILE A 77 -3.73 -32.56 -5.93
C ILE A 77 -2.41 -31.79 -6.02
N ILE A 78 -2.33 -30.58 -5.48
CA ILE A 78 -1.09 -29.77 -5.46
C ILE A 78 0.05 -30.52 -4.76
N PHE A 79 -0.25 -31.13 -3.61
CA PHE A 79 0.74 -31.88 -2.84
C PHE A 79 1.26 -33.09 -3.63
N VAL A 80 0.37 -33.90 -4.22
CA VAL A 80 0.74 -35.07 -5.02
C VAL A 80 1.53 -34.67 -6.26
N VAL A 81 1.06 -33.67 -7.02
CA VAL A 81 1.74 -33.24 -8.25
C VAL A 81 3.13 -32.67 -7.95
N SER A 82 3.29 -31.84 -6.92
CA SER A 82 4.61 -31.33 -6.54
C SER A 82 5.59 -32.46 -6.20
N GLY A 83 5.17 -33.45 -5.41
CA GLY A 83 6.03 -34.58 -5.04
C GLY A 83 6.37 -35.50 -6.21
N LEU A 84 5.37 -35.86 -7.03
CA LEU A 84 5.60 -36.67 -8.23
C LEU A 84 6.54 -35.95 -9.21
N SER A 85 6.36 -34.65 -9.39
CA SER A 85 7.20 -33.84 -10.28
C SER A 85 8.65 -33.81 -9.83
N VAL A 86 8.91 -33.62 -8.53
CA VAL A 86 10.27 -33.67 -7.98
C VAL A 86 10.85 -35.07 -8.08
N TYR A 87 10.07 -36.11 -7.75
CA TYR A 87 10.51 -37.50 -7.88
C TYR A 87 10.95 -37.82 -9.31
N LEU A 88 10.14 -37.45 -10.30
CA LEU A 88 10.44 -37.66 -11.72
C LEU A 88 11.62 -36.79 -12.20
N LEU A 89 11.71 -35.53 -11.75
CA LEU A 89 12.84 -34.64 -12.05
C LEU A 89 14.15 -35.21 -11.51
N THR A 90 14.19 -35.66 -10.26
CA THR A 90 15.37 -36.28 -9.66
C THR A 90 15.74 -37.57 -10.37
N LYS A 91 14.76 -38.40 -10.75
CA LYS A 91 14.98 -39.65 -11.52
C LYS A 91 15.56 -39.38 -12.91
N GLU A 92 15.13 -38.30 -13.56
CA GLU A 92 15.66 -37.85 -14.85
C GLU A 92 17.10 -37.32 -14.70
N LEU A 93 17.41 -36.63 -13.60
CA LEU A 93 18.76 -36.07 -13.34
C LEU A 93 19.77 -37.13 -12.87
N PHE A 94 19.33 -38.12 -12.10
CA PHE A 94 20.20 -39.08 -11.42
C PHE A 94 19.66 -40.52 -11.47
N LYS A 95 20.53 -41.46 -11.83
CA LYS A 95 20.27 -42.91 -11.75
C LYS A 95 20.60 -43.45 -10.36
N ILE A 96 19.77 -43.13 -9.37
CA ILE A 96 19.93 -43.55 -7.96
C ILE A 96 18.70 -44.36 -7.48
N SER A 97 18.81 -45.07 -6.36
CA SER A 97 17.69 -45.88 -5.85
C SER A 97 16.53 -45.02 -5.35
N ASP A 98 15.30 -45.49 -5.55
CA ASP A 98 14.05 -44.76 -5.26
C ASP A 98 13.95 -44.21 -3.83
N ARG A 99 14.50 -44.91 -2.84
CA ARG A 99 14.53 -44.42 -1.44
C ARG A 99 15.23 -43.07 -1.25
N TYR A 100 16.25 -42.77 -2.05
CA TYR A 100 16.93 -41.45 -2.02
C TYR A 100 16.17 -40.43 -2.86
N ILE A 101 15.51 -40.88 -3.93
CA ILE A 101 14.64 -40.00 -4.73
C ILE A 101 13.46 -39.50 -3.88
N LEU A 102 12.86 -40.37 -3.06
CA LEU A 102 11.85 -39.98 -2.07
C LEU A 102 12.38 -38.95 -1.06
N LEU A 103 13.67 -38.98 -0.74
CA LEU A 103 14.27 -37.97 0.14
C LEU A 103 14.29 -36.57 -0.51
N ALA A 104 14.43 -36.48 -1.84
CA ALA A 104 14.27 -35.20 -2.55
C ALA A 104 12.86 -34.63 -2.39
N VAL A 105 11.83 -35.51 -2.45
CA VAL A 105 10.43 -35.11 -2.28
C VAL A 105 10.18 -34.56 -0.89
N PHE A 106 10.62 -35.27 0.16
CA PHE A 106 10.47 -34.79 1.53
C PHE A 106 11.24 -33.49 1.78
N PHE A 107 12.44 -33.35 1.21
CA PHE A 107 13.20 -32.11 1.31
C PHE A 107 12.45 -30.95 0.64
N TYR A 108 11.86 -31.18 -0.55
CA TYR A 108 11.11 -30.15 -1.28
C TYR A 108 9.85 -29.69 -0.52
N TRP A 109 9.13 -30.61 0.12
CA TRP A 109 7.94 -30.25 0.89
C TRP A 109 8.25 -29.58 2.23
N PHE A 110 9.28 -30.05 2.93
CA PHE A 110 9.48 -29.72 4.35
C PHE A 110 10.63 -28.75 4.65
N ASN A 111 11.35 -28.26 3.64
CA ASN A 111 12.35 -27.22 3.89
C ASN A 111 11.71 -25.96 4.53
N PRO A 112 12.43 -25.25 5.42
CA PRO A 112 11.90 -24.08 6.13
C PRO A 112 11.29 -23.01 5.21
N PHE A 113 11.82 -22.85 3.98
CA PHE A 113 11.28 -21.90 3.01
C PHE A 113 9.88 -22.31 2.57
N SER A 114 9.67 -23.58 2.24
CA SER A 114 8.38 -24.11 1.77
C SER A 114 7.35 -24.12 2.89
N LEU A 115 7.75 -24.49 4.11
CA LEU A 115 6.87 -24.44 5.29
C LEU A 115 6.32 -23.04 5.51
N VAL A 116 7.17 -22.00 5.44
CA VAL A 116 6.75 -20.63 5.74
C VAL A 116 6.17 -19.91 4.53
N ASN A 117 6.90 -19.83 3.42
CA ASN A 117 6.53 -18.97 2.29
C ASN A 117 5.45 -19.57 1.38
N VAL A 118 5.19 -20.88 1.48
CA VAL A 118 4.16 -21.53 0.68
C VAL A 118 2.99 -21.94 1.56
N TRP A 119 3.24 -22.79 2.56
CA TRP A 119 2.18 -23.40 3.34
C TRP A 119 1.62 -22.48 4.42
N ASN A 120 2.49 -21.85 5.24
CA ASN A 120 2.04 -20.93 6.29
C ASN A 120 1.57 -19.58 5.75
N ARG A 121 2.23 -19.05 4.71
CA ARG A 121 1.79 -17.87 3.96
C ARG A 121 0.38 -18.06 3.38
N PHE A 122 0.01 -19.31 3.12
CA PHE A 122 -1.33 -19.75 2.78
C PHE A 122 -1.92 -19.13 1.51
N LEU A 123 -1.08 -18.82 0.53
CA LEU A 123 -1.50 -18.29 -0.77
C LEU A 123 -1.63 -19.40 -1.81
N TYR A 124 -2.82 -19.59 -2.38
CA TYR A 124 -3.08 -20.72 -3.30
C TYR A 124 -2.31 -20.63 -4.62
N ASN A 125 -1.99 -19.43 -5.10
CA ASN A 125 -1.11 -19.26 -6.26
C ASN A 125 0.35 -19.65 -5.94
N TYR A 126 0.86 -19.41 -4.72
CA TYR A 126 2.16 -19.92 -4.27
C TYR A 126 2.16 -21.45 -4.17
N MET A 127 1.10 -22.05 -3.62
CA MET A 127 0.94 -23.50 -3.56
C MET A 127 0.88 -24.11 -4.97
N SER A 128 0.11 -23.51 -5.87
CA SER A 128 0.04 -23.93 -7.27
C SER A 128 1.39 -23.82 -7.97
N PHE A 129 2.16 -22.76 -7.68
CA PHE A 129 3.48 -22.57 -8.25
C PHE A 129 4.51 -23.59 -7.74
N LEU A 130 4.44 -23.99 -6.46
CA LEU A 130 5.23 -25.08 -5.89
C LEU A 130 5.02 -26.40 -6.66
N ALA A 131 3.82 -26.68 -7.16
CA ALA A 131 3.56 -27.86 -8.00
C ALA A 131 3.97 -27.67 -9.46
N CYS A 132 3.67 -26.49 -10.03
CA CYS A 132 3.95 -26.17 -11.43
C CYS A 132 5.45 -26.18 -11.75
N LEU A 133 6.25 -25.50 -10.92
CA LEU A 133 7.66 -25.21 -11.16
C LEU A 133 8.52 -26.47 -11.45
N PRO A 134 8.52 -27.53 -10.60
CA PRO A 134 9.31 -28.74 -10.88
C PRO A 134 8.77 -29.52 -12.09
N LEU A 135 7.46 -29.49 -12.35
CA LEU A 135 6.85 -30.19 -13.49
C LEU A 135 7.29 -29.58 -14.82
N VAL A 136 7.17 -28.26 -14.97
CA VAL A 136 7.61 -27.58 -16.20
C VAL A 136 9.13 -27.64 -16.36
N SER A 137 9.88 -27.59 -15.26
CA SER A 137 11.34 -27.77 -15.27
C SER A 137 11.74 -29.17 -15.77
N LEU A 138 11.02 -30.22 -15.34
CA LEU A 138 11.19 -31.58 -15.83
C LEU A 138 10.92 -31.67 -17.33
N LEU A 139 9.75 -31.20 -17.79
CA LEU A 139 9.38 -31.28 -19.20
C LEU A 139 10.38 -30.51 -20.08
N TYR A 140 10.78 -29.32 -19.66
CA TYR A 140 11.79 -28.52 -20.34
C TYR A 140 13.14 -29.23 -20.43
N LEU A 141 13.61 -29.82 -19.32
CA LEU A 141 14.84 -30.60 -19.27
C LEU A 141 14.80 -31.82 -20.20
N LYS A 142 13.67 -32.55 -20.24
CA LYS A 142 13.50 -33.67 -21.18
C LYS A 142 13.54 -33.20 -22.63
N GLY A 143 12.94 -32.05 -22.94
CA GLY A 143 13.04 -31.42 -24.26
C GLY A 143 14.48 -31.14 -24.70
N LEU A 144 15.30 -30.58 -23.80
CA LEU A 144 16.71 -30.32 -24.06
C LEU A 144 17.53 -31.61 -24.22
N LYS A 145 17.32 -32.62 -23.37
CA LYS A 145 18.08 -33.88 -23.40
C LYS A 145 17.70 -34.79 -24.57
N GLU A 146 16.40 -35.00 -24.78
CA GLU A 146 15.88 -35.88 -25.84
C GLU A 146 15.85 -35.20 -27.21
N LYS A 147 16.02 -33.87 -27.25
CA LYS A 147 15.98 -33.04 -28.46
C LYS A 147 14.65 -33.15 -29.22
N LYS A 148 13.54 -33.23 -28.47
CA LYS A 148 12.19 -33.35 -29.03
C LYS A 148 11.39 -32.08 -28.75
N TYR A 149 10.84 -31.47 -29.80
CA TYR A 149 10.00 -30.27 -29.69
C TYR A 149 8.66 -30.52 -28.98
N ILE A 150 8.20 -31.77 -28.86
CA ILE A 150 6.94 -32.11 -28.21
C ILE A 150 6.83 -31.58 -26.77
N TYR A 151 7.96 -31.50 -26.09
CA TYR A 151 8.00 -31.01 -24.72
C TYR A 151 7.72 -29.49 -24.61
N ALA A 152 7.91 -28.71 -25.68
CA ALA A 152 7.50 -27.29 -25.69
C ALA A 152 5.97 -27.18 -25.58
N PHE A 153 5.24 -27.98 -26.38
CA PHE A 153 3.78 -28.07 -26.33
C PHE A 153 3.28 -28.61 -24.99
N MET A 154 3.97 -29.60 -24.39
CA MET A 154 3.62 -30.09 -23.05
C MET A 154 3.83 -29.04 -21.96
N VAL A 155 4.89 -28.22 -22.02
CA VAL A 155 5.10 -27.10 -21.09
C VAL A 155 3.96 -26.08 -21.21
N SER A 156 3.57 -25.74 -22.45
CA SER A 156 2.42 -24.89 -22.74
C SER A 156 1.12 -25.44 -22.11
N LEU A 157 0.79 -26.71 -22.36
CA LEU A 157 -0.41 -27.35 -21.80
C LEU A 157 -0.41 -27.36 -20.25
N VAL A 158 0.74 -27.64 -19.62
CA VAL A 158 0.86 -27.59 -18.16
C VAL A 158 0.70 -26.16 -17.63
N SER A 159 1.21 -25.16 -18.35
CA SER A 159 1.02 -23.75 -17.95
C SER A 159 -0.45 -23.31 -17.96
N PHE A 160 -1.26 -23.86 -18.87
CA PHE A 160 -2.72 -23.65 -18.86
C PHE A 160 -3.37 -24.27 -17.63
N VAL A 161 -3.06 -25.54 -17.30
CA VAL A 161 -3.62 -26.23 -16.12
C VAL A 161 -3.24 -25.51 -14.82
N PHE A 162 -2.02 -24.99 -14.75
CA PHE A 162 -1.50 -24.24 -13.61
C PHE A 162 -1.58 -22.72 -13.77
N SER A 163 -2.49 -22.21 -14.61
CA SER A 163 -2.59 -20.77 -14.87
C SER A 163 -2.87 -19.96 -13.60
N TYR A 164 -3.49 -20.55 -12.58
CA TYR A 164 -3.65 -19.90 -11.27
C TYR A 164 -2.31 -19.57 -10.59
N ALA A 165 -1.28 -20.42 -10.77
CA ALA A 165 0.07 -20.12 -10.32
C ALA A 165 0.68 -18.89 -11.00
N LEU A 166 0.17 -18.50 -12.17
CA LEU A 166 0.72 -17.43 -13.01
C LEU A 166 -0.01 -16.10 -12.83
N THR A 167 -0.95 -16.03 -11.88
CA THR A 167 -1.62 -14.79 -11.44
C THR A 167 -0.66 -13.74 -10.86
N LEU A 168 0.61 -14.09 -10.66
CA LEU A 168 1.68 -13.19 -10.25
C LEU A 168 2.75 -13.09 -11.35
N THR A 169 2.95 -11.88 -11.87
CA THR A 169 3.98 -11.58 -12.87
C THR A 169 5.39 -12.08 -12.48
N PRO A 170 5.85 -11.96 -11.20
CA PRO A 170 7.13 -12.51 -10.78
C PRO A 170 7.31 -14.01 -11.06
N PHE A 171 6.25 -14.82 -10.93
CA PHE A 171 6.35 -16.27 -11.15
C PHE A 171 6.47 -16.62 -12.63
N THR A 172 5.80 -15.88 -13.51
CA THR A 172 6.00 -16.00 -14.95
C THR A 172 7.45 -15.67 -15.33
N ILE A 173 8.00 -14.55 -14.82
CA ILE A 173 9.40 -14.17 -15.08
C ILE A 173 10.35 -15.25 -14.52
N LEU A 174 10.06 -15.79 -13.35
CA LEU A 174 10.89 -16.84 -12.73
C LEU A 174 10.95 -18.10 -13.59
N LEU A 175 9.84 -18.54 -14.18
CA LEU A 175 9.83 -19.67 -15.13
C LEU A 175 10.78 -19.44 -16.30
N PHE A 176 10.73 -18.25 -16.90
CA PHE A 176 11.62 -17.92 -18.01
C PHE A 176 13.08 -17.77 -17.58
N ILE A 177 13.37 -17.33 -16.36
CA ILE A 177 14.73 -17.38 -15.80
C ILE A 177 15.21 -18.84 -15.71
N VAL A 178 14.36 -19.78 -15.27
CA VAL A 178 14.71 -21.21 -15.22
C VAL A 178 14.97 -21.77 -16.62
N PHE A 179 14.08 -21.51 -17.58
CA PHE A 179 14.23 -21.98 -18.96
C PHE A 179 15.47 -21.41 -19.64
N LEU A 180 15.69 -20.10 -19.50
CA LEU A 180 16.87 -19.43 -20.03
C LEU A 180 18.15 -20.00 -19.42
N PHE A 181 18.18 -20.18 -18.10
CA PHE A 181 19.34 -20.74 -17.41
C PHE A 181 19.67 -22.16 -17.92
N MET A 182 18.66 -23.04 -18.03
CA MET A 182 18.87 -24.39 -18.56
C MET A 182 19.33 -24.38 -20.02
N THR A 183 18.74 -23.54 -20.87
CA THR A 183 19.17 -23.38 -22.28
C THR A 183 20.63 -22.97 -22.37
N VAL A 184 21.00 -21.91 -21.64
CA VAL A 184 22.38 -21.38 -21.62
C VAL A 184 23.34 -22.44 -21.11
N PHE A 185 23.00 -23.15 -20.04
CA PHE A 185 23.81 -24.25 -19.52
C PHE A 185 24.07 -25.34 -20.57
N TYR A 186 23.03 -25.81 -21.28
CA TYR A 186 23.19 -26.86 -22.29
C TYR A 186 23.94 -26.38 -23.55
N ILE A 187 23.86 -25.09 -23.89
CA ILE A 187 24.69 -24.47 -24.94
C ILE A 187 26.18 -24.54 -24.58
N PHE A 188 26.53 -24.26 -23.31
CA PHE A 188 27.91 -24.29 -22.84
C PHE A 188 28.47 -25.71 -22.66
N VAL A 189 27.65 -26.66 -22.21
CA VAL A 189 28.06 -28.07 -22.04
C VAL A 189 28.18 -28.81 -23.37
N ASP A 190 27.47 -28.39 -24.42
CA ASP A 190 27.66 -28.95 -25.78
C ASP A 190 28.96 -28.45 -26.41
N HIS A 191 30.07 -29.10 -26.05
CA HIS A 191 31.42 -28.79 -26.54
C HIS A 191 31.57 -28.94 -28.06
N LYS A 192 30.79 -29.85 -28.68
CA LYS A 192 30.81 -30.03 -30.14
C LYS A 192 29.97 -28.97 -30.86
N GLY A 193 29.08 -28.28 -30.16
CA GLY A 193 28.28 -27.17 -30.68
C GLY A 193 27.17 -27.53 -31.67
N HIS A 194 27.07 -28.79 -32.12
CA HIS A 194 26.14 -29.21 -33.17
C HIS A 194 24.66 -29.02 -32.78
N ASN A 195 24.33 -29.04 -31.48
CA ASN A 195 22.94 -28.94 -31.02
C ASN A 195 22.59 -27.54 -30.49
N ARG A 196 23.52 -26.57 -30.50
CA ARG A 196 23.26 -25.19 -30.04
C ARG A 196 22.07 -24.54 -30.77
N PRO A 197 21.90 -24.71 -32.11
CA PRO A 197 20.72 -24.19 -32.80
C PRO A 197 19.42 -24.84 -32.32
N PHE A 198 19.45 -26.12 -31.95
CA PHE A 198 18.27 -26.80 -31.40
C PHE A 198 17.87 -26.17 -30.06
N TYR A 199 18.81 -25.96 -29.13
CA TYR A 199 18.48 -25.40 -27.80
C TYR A 199 17.88 -23.99 -27.91
N LEU A 200 18.43 -23.14 -28.78
CA LEU A 200 17.88 -21.80 -29.02
C LEU A 200 16.49 -21.87 -29.65
N LYS A 201 16.29 -22.70 -30.68
CA LYS A 201 14.99 -22.92 -31.31
C LYS A 201 13.97 -23.49 -30.32
N PHE A 202 14.38 -24.39 -29.45
CA PHE A 202 13.52 -24.99 -28.43
C PHE A 202 13.07 -23.95 -27.39
N PHE A 203 13.97 -23.07 -26.94
CA PHE A 203 13.61 -21.95 -26.07
C PHE A 203 12.62 -21.01 -26.76
N VAL A 204 12.91 -20.57 -27.99
CA VAL A 204 12.02 -19.68 -28.76
C VAL A 204 10.65 -20.33 -29.00
N LEU A 205 10.61 -21.61 -29.37
CA LEU A 205 9.36 -22.35 -29.56
C LEU A 205 8.58 -22.47 -28.24
N THR A 206 9.25 -22.77 -27.13
CA THR A 206 8.60 -22.84 -25.80
C THR A 206 8.00 -21.50 -25.41
N THR A 207 8.73 -20.40 -25.63
CA THR A 207 8.22 -19.05 -25.41
C THR A 207 7.01 -18.75 -26.30
N PHE A 208 7.10 -19.05 -27.59
CA PHE A 208 6.02 -18.80 -28.55
C PHE A 208 4.74 -19.58 -28.22
N THR A 209 4.87 -20.90 -27.99
CA THR A 209 3.74 -21.77 -27.61
C THR A 209 3.12 -21.34 -26.28
N TYR A 210 3.94 -21.02 -25.27
CA TYR A 210 3.47 -20.48 -24.00
C TYR A 210 2.66 -19.19 -24.17
N LEU A 211 3.16 -18.24 -24.97
CA LEU A 211 2.49 -16.94 -25.17
C LEU A 211 1.13 -17.09 -25.86
N ILE A 212 1.02 -17.95 -26.87
CA ILE A 212 -0.26 -18.18 -27.56
C ILE A 212 -1.23 -18.92 -26.65
N ALA A 213 -0.76 -19.99 -26.00
CA ALA A 213 -1.58 -20.75 -25.09
C ALA A 213 -2.12 -19.87 -23.97
N ASN A 214 -1.34 -18.93 -23.43
CA ASN A 214 -1.73 -18.04 -22.34
C ASN A 214 -2.21 -16.65 -22.79
N LEU A 215 -2.48 -16.46 -24.09
CA LEU A 215 -2.81 -15.14 -24.66
C LEU A 215 -4.03 -14.51 -23.98
N TRP A 216 -5.01 -15.31 -23.54
CA TRP A 216 -6.24 -14.83 -22.92
C TRP A 216 -6.02 -13.92 -21.70
N TRP A 217 -5.03 -14.20 -20.84
CA TRP A 217 -4.72 -13.34 -19.68
C TRP A 217 -3.50 -12.45 -19.94
N ILE A 218 -2.55 -12.86 -20.78
CA ILE A 218 -1.39 -12.03 -21.13
C ILE A 218 -1.83 -10.74 -21.81
N ILE A 219 -2.83 -10.81 -22.71
CA ILE A 219 -3.35 -9.63 -23.38
C ILE A 219 -4.00 -8.64 -22.40
N GLN A 220 -4.58 -9.13 -21.29
CA GLN A 220 -5.13 -8.27 -20.23
C GLN A 220 -4.02 -7.49 -19.53
N VAL A 221 -2.90 -8.16 -19.22
CA VAL A 221 -1.73 -7.51 -18.61
C VAL A 221 -1.14 -6.46 -19.53
N ILE A 222 -0.98 -6.79 -20.83
CA ILE A 222 -0.47 -5.84 -21.83
C ILE A 222 -1.40 -4.62 -21.92
N ASN A 223 -2.71 -4.82 -21.94
CA ASN A 223 -3.66 -3.71 -22.04
C ASN A 223 -3.61 -2.80 -20.81
N VAL A 224 -3.60 -3.38 -19.59
CA VAL A 224 -3.48 -2.61 -18.35
C VAL A 224 -2.18 -1.82 -18.33
N VAL A 225 -1.03 -2.46 -18.61
CA VAL A 225 0.28 -1.78 -18.62
C VAL A 225 0.38 -0.68 -19.68
N SER A 226 -0.38 -0.80 -20.77
CA SER A 226 -0.39 0.20 -21.85
C SER A 226 -1.42 1.33 -21.64
N SER A 227 -2.24 1.25 -20.59
CA SER A 227 -3.28 2.25 -20.31
C SER A 227 -2.70 3.52 -19.66
N SER A 228 -3.30 4.67 -19.95
CA SER A 228 -2.98 5.94 -19.29
C SER A 228 -3.16 5.85 -17.77
N ASP A 229 -4.24 5.20 -17.34
CA ASP A 229 -4.62 5.02 -15.93
C ASP A 229 -3.51 4.25 -15.16
N PHE A 230 -2.83 3.30 -15.80
CA PHE A 230 -1.70 2.59 -15.20
C PHE A 230 -0.45 3.46 -15.07
N GLY A 231 -0.19 4.35 -16.03
CA GLY A 231 0.91 5.32 -15.96
C GLY A 231 0.78 6.24 -14.74
N ASP A 232 -0.42 6.73 -14.48
CA ASP A 232 -0.73 7.57 -13.32
C ASP A 232 -0.58 6.78 -12.01
N VAL A 233 -1.12 5.56 -11.93
CA VAL A 233 -0.98 4.69 -10.76
C VAL A 233 0.48 4.33 -10.47
N VAL A 234 1.27 4.01 -11.50
CA VAL A 234 2.69 3.69 -11.33
C VAL A 234 3.48 4.90 -10.87
N SER A 235 3.20 6.09 -11.42
CA SER A 235 3.88 7.32 -11.04
C SER A 235 3.56 7.74 -9.59
N GLN A 236 2.33 7.50 -9.13
CA GLN A 236 1.86 7.86 -7.79
C GLN A 236 2.22 6.82 -6.71
N TYR A 237 2.17 5.51 -7.02
CA TYR A 237 2.30 4.44 -6.03
C TYR A 237 3.53 3.53 -6.20
N PHE A 238 4.18 3.53 -7.37
CA PHE A 238 5.29 2.63 -7.68
C PHE A 238 6.55 3.39 -8.13
N ARG A 239 6.95 4.41 -7.36
CA ARG A 239 8.18 5.15 -7.61
C ARG A 239 9.40 4.24 -7.39
N THR A 240 10.34 4.26 -8.35
CA THR A 240 11.58 3.44 -8.29
C THR A 240 12.35 3.63 -6.98
N LYS A 241 12.34 4.84 -6.40
CA LYS A 241 13.00 5.14 -5.12
C LYS A 241 12.37 4.37 -3.95
N ASP A 242 11.04 4.35 -3.86
CA ASP A 242 10.31 3.65 -2.78
C ASP A 242 10.43 2.13 -2.92
N ASN A 243 10.40 1.64 -4.16
CA ASN A 243 10.65 0.24 -4.47
C ASN A 243 12.08 -0.18 -4.09
N LEU A 244 13.09 0.66 -4.35
CA LEU A 244 14.48 0.39 -3.97
C LEU A 244 14.68 0.40 -2.46
N ALA A 245 14.04 1.33 -1.75
CA ALA A 245 14.07 1.38 -0.28
C ALA A 245 13.47 0.10 0.33
N THR A 246 12.29 -0.30 -0.15
CA THR A 246 11.63 -1.55 0.27
C THR A 246 12.50 -2.77 -0.05
N PHE A 247 13.03 -2.83 -1.28
CA PHE A 247 13.93 -3.91 -1.72
C PHE A 247 15.17 -4.03 -0.85
N THR A 248 15.80 -2.90 -0.51
CA THR A 248 17.01 -2.87 0.31
C THR A 248 16.72 -3.26 1.76
N SER A 249 15.62 -2.75 2.33
CA SER A 249 15.19 -3.09 3.69
C SER A 249 14.87 -4.58 3.84
N LEU A 250 14.05 -5.13 2.94
CA LEU A 250 13.71 -6.56 2.96
C LEU A 250 14.92 -7.44 2.67
N SER A 251 15.83 -7.01 1.78
CA SER A 251 17.10 -7.73 1.54
C SER A 251 17.98 -7.77 2.79
N ALA A 252 18.07 -6.68 3.56
CA ALA A 252 18.85 -6.64 4.79
C ALA A 252 18.27 -7.55 5.90
N ILE A 253 16.95 -7.68 5.92
CA ILE A 253 16.23 -8.49 6.92
C ILE A 253 16.22 -9.97 6.54
N LEU A 254 15.81 -10.31 5.32
CA LEU A 254 15.54 -11.68 4.86
C LEU A 254 16.69 -12.27 4.01
N GLY A 255 17.53 -11.42 3.44
CA GLY A 255 18.60 -11.81 2.53
C GLY A 255 19.94 -12.14 3.19
N LYS A 256 19.98 -12.27 4.53
CA LYS A 256 21.19 -12.68 5.25
C LYS A 256 21.61 -14.07 4.80
N LEU A 257 22.88 -14.25 4.44
CA LEU A 257 23.37 -15.54 3.96
C LEU A 257 23.14 -16.68 4.97
N THR A 258 23.21 -16.40 6.27
CA THR A 258 22.90 -17.38 7.32
C THR A 258 21.48 -17.94 7.16
N ASP A 259 20.52 -17.08 6.84
CA ASP A 259 19.12 -17.43 6.73
C ASP A 259 18.83 -18.07 5.37
N VAL A 260 19.43 -17.54 4.30
CA VAL A 260 19.32 -18.09 2.94
C VAL A 260 19.87 -19.51 2.86
N PHE A 261 21.03 -19.81 3.47
CA PHE A 261 21.59 -21.18 3.48
C PHE A 261 20.74 -22.17 4.29
N ARG A 262 20.01 -21.67 5.29
CA ARG A 262 19.10 -22.46 6.13
C ARG A 262 17.68 -22.49 5.59
N TYR A 263 17.40 -21.79 4.49
CA TYR A 263 16.05 -21.63 3.92
C TYR A 263 15.08 -20.91 4.88
N THR A 264 15.57 -20.27 5.95
CA THR A 264 14.73 -19.75 7.03
C THR A 264 14.27 -18.32 6.72
N HIS A 265 12.99 -18.05 6.94
CA HIS A 265 12.46 -16.69 6.91
C HIS A 265 12.84 -15.93 8.20
N GLY A 266 13.75 -14.96 8.11
CA GLY A 266 14.39 -14.32 9.26
C GLY A 266 13.43 -13.71 10.29
N THR A 267 12.40 -12.98 9.85
CA THR A 267 11.42 -12.37 10.78
C THR A 267 10.49 -13.41 11.37
N PHE A 268 9.83 -14.22 10.55
CA PHE A 268 8.93 -15.28 11.00
C PHE A 268 9.55 -16.19 12.06
N PHE A 269 10.73 -16.78 11.79
CA PHE A 269 11.39 -17.62 12.78
C PHE A 269 12.01 -16.83 13.93
N GLY A 270 12.20 -15.52 13.84
CA GLY A 270 12.68 -14.66 14.93
C GLY A 270 11.58 -14.17 15.88
N GLU A 271 10.39 -13.88 15.34
CA GLU A 271 9.31 -13.18 16.03
C GLU A 271 8.15 -14.11 16.40
N PHE A 272 7.72 -15.02 15.51
CA PHE A 272 6.62 -15.92 15.79
C PHE A 272 7.02 -16.98 16.81
N ASN A 273 6.44 -16.91 18.02
CA ASN A 273 6.82 -17.75 19.15
C ASN A 273 5.87 -18.94 19.34
N SER A 274 6.03 -19.97 18.51
CA SER A 274 5.26 -21.21 18.56
C SER A 274 6.15 -22.38 19.00
N PRO A 275 5.61 -23.46 19.60
CA PRO A 275 6.39 -24.68 19.86
C PRO A 275 7.20 -25.17 18.66
N TRP A 276 6.63 -25.11 17.45
CA TRP A 276 7.30 -25.61 16.26
C TRP A 276 8.36 -24.65 15.70
N THR A 277 8.19 -23.33 15.79
CA THR A 277 9.24 -22.38 15.37
C THR A 277 10.43 -22.36 16.33
N ARG A 278 10.20 -22.62 17.62
CA ARG A 278 11.26 -22.80 18.62
C ARG A 278 12.18 -23.97 18.28
N LEU A 279 11.68 -25.01 17.62
CA LEU A 279 12.49 -26.14 17.15
C LEU A 279 13.66 -25.68 16.26
N PHE A 280 13.39 -24.75 15.34
CA PHE A 280 14.36 -24.22 14.37
C PHE A 280 15.37 -23.22 14.98
N ARG A 281 15.21 -22.90 16.27
CA ARG A 281 16.15 -22.05 17.04
C ARG A 281 17.13 -22.86 17.87
N PHE A 282 16.94 -24.17 18.03
CA PHE A 282 17.87 -25.00 18.80
C PHE A 282 19.24 -25.10 18.11
N PRO A 283 20.36 -24.93 18.85
CA PRO A 283 21.70 -24.97 18.26
C PRO A 283 21.99 -26.24 17.46
N VAL A 284 21.47 -27.39 17.91
CA VAL A 284 21.64 -28.68 17.22
C VAL A 284 20.92 -28.70 15.87
N VAL A 285 19.72 -28.11 15.79
CA VAL A 285 18.96 -28.00 14.52
C VAL A 285 19.67 -27.03 13.58
N ILE A 286 20.11 -25.87 14.08
CA ILE A 286 20.89 -24.89 13.30
C ILE A 286 22.15 -25.54 12.72
N LEU A 287 22.90 -26.28 13.53
CA LEU A 287 24.10 -26.99 13.09
C LEU A 287 23.76 -28.02 12.01
N ALA A 288 22.70 -28.80 12.19
CA ALA A 288 22.24 -29.79 11.22
C ALA A 288 21.85 -29.13 9.89
N GLU A 289 21.19 -27.97 9.90
CA GLU A 289 20.83 -27.22 8.68
C GLU A 289 22.07 -26.76 7.90
N PHE A 290 23.09 -26.24 8.59
CA PHE A 290 24.37 -25.92 7.95
C PHE A 290 25.09 -27.18 7.44
N MET A 291 24.98 -28.32 8.11
CA MET A 291 25.52 -29.60 7.62
C MET A 291 24.84 -30.05 6.32
N LEU A 292 23.54 -29.80 6.13
CA LEU A 292 22.84 -30.08 4.87
C LEU A 292 23.42 -29.24 3.72
N ALA A 293 23.59 -27.93 3.94
CA ALA A 293 24.21 -27.03 2.97
C ALA A 293 25.66 -27.45 2.66
N PHE A 294 26.46 -27.73 3.69
CA PHE A 294 27.83 -28.21 3.54
C PHE A 294 27.90 -29.50 2.72
N LEU A 295 27.02 -30.46 2.99
CA LEU A 295 26.95 -31.73 2.26
C LEU A 295 26.70 -31.52 0.76
N MET A 296 25.82 -30.58 0.40
CA MET A 296 25.56 -30.21 -1.00
C MET A 296 26.78 -29.57 -1.64
N PHE A 297 27.42 -28.59 -1.00
CA PHE A 297 28.62 -27.94 -1.54
C PHE A 297 29.82 -28.88 -1.64
N TYR A 298 29.99 -29.79 -0.67
CA TYR A 298 31.01 -30.83 -0.72
C TYR A 298 30.82 -31.74 -1.95
N THR A 299 29.58 -32.17 -2.19
CA THR A 299 29.25 -33.00 -3.35
C THR A 299 29.42 -32.24 -4.65
N ALA A 300 29.00 -30.96 -4.69
CA ALA A 300 29.19 -30.07 -5.82
C ALA A 300 30.68 -29.97 -6.20
N PHE A 301 31.56 -29.77 -5.22
CA PHE A 301 33.00 -29.65 -5.44
C PHE A 301 33.64 -30.97 -5.90
N LYS A 302 33.28 -32.09 -5.26
CA LYS A 302 33.87 -33.41 -5.55
C LYS A 302 33.37 -34.01 -6.86
N ASN A 303 32.09 -33.83 -7.19
CA ASN A 303 31.46 -34.37 -8.39
C ASN A 303 31.16 -33.29 -9.45
N ARG A 304 31.92 -32.19 -9.48
CA ARG A 304 31.75 -31.07 -10.44
C ARG A 304 31.79 -31.45 -11.92
N LYS A 305 32.33 -32.62 -12.26
CA LYS A 305 32.34 -33.16 -13.63
C LYS A 305 31.01 -33.79 -14.05
N ASN A 306 30.15 -34.16 -13.10
CA ASN A 306 28.82 -34.68 -13.39
C ASN A 306 27.93 -33.50 -13.83
N THR A 307 27.41 -33.57 -15.06
CA THR A 307 26.60 -32.50 -15.65
C THR A 307 25.38 -32.13 -14.83
N SER A 308 24.65 -33.11 -14.28
CA SER A 308 23.48 -32.85 -13.42
C SER A 308 23.87 -32.18 -12.11
N VAL A 309 24.98 -32.61 -11.49
CA VAL A 309 25.52 -31.97 -10.27
C VAL A 309 25.93 -30.53 -10.57
N LEU A 310 26.64 -30.29 -11.69
CA LEU A 310 27.09 -28.96 -12.08
C LEU A 310 25.90 -28.04 -12.36
N LEU A 311 24.90 -28.51 -13.11
CA LEU A 311 23.66 -27.76 -13.39
C LEU A 311 23.00 -27.30 -12.09
N LEU A 312 22.68 -28.25 -11.20
CA LEU A 312 21.99 -27.94 -9.94
C LEU A 312 22.84 -27.07 -9.00
N SER A 313 24.16 -27.23 -9.01
CA SER A 313 25.06 -26.43 -8.17
C SER A 313 25.12 -24.97 -8.64
N LEU A 314 25.28 -24.74 -9.94
CA LEU A 314 25.24 -23.39 -10.51
C LEU A 314 23.86 -22.75 -10.32
N PHE A 315 22.81 -23.54 -10.44
CA PHE A 315 21.45 -23.07 -10.25
C PHE A 315 21.15 -22.73 -8.79
N LEU A 316 21.66 -23.51 -7.83
CA LEU A 316 21.59 -23.19 -6.40
C LEU A 316 22.35 -21.88 -6.10
N LEU A 317 23.53 -21.67 -6.70
CA LEU A 317 24.29 -20.43 -6.55
C LEU A 317 23.52 -19.22 -7.12
N LEU A 318 22.87 -19.37 -8.29
CA LEU A 318 21.99 -18.34 -8.84
C LEU A 318 20.81 -18.05 -7.89
N GLY A 319 20.18 -19.09 -7.37
CA GLY A 319 19.09 -18.96 -6.39
C GLY A 319 19.54 -18.19 -5.15
N ILE A 320 20.70 -18.50 -4.59
CA ILE A 320 21.27 -17.78 -3.43
C ILE A 320 21.53 -16.31 -3.77
N LEU A 321 22.17 -16.04 -4.93
CA LEU A 321 22.51 -14.69 -5.38
C LEU A 321 21.28 -13.80 -5.57
N LEU A 322 20.20 -14.34 -6.13
CA LEU A 322 18.96 -13.59 -6.36
C LEU A 322 18.10 -13.46 -5.08
N THR A 323 18.02 -14.51 -4.27
CA THR A 323 17.20 -14.54 -3.04
C THR A 323 17.73 -13.57 -1.98
N LYS A 324 19.06 -13.42 -1.85
CA LYS A 324 19.65 -12.47 -0.89
C LYS A 324 19.36 -10.99 -1.22
N GLY A 325 18.97 -10.69 -2.47
CA GLY A 325 18.80 -9.33 -2.96
C GLY A 325 20.05 -8.46 -2.83
N SER A 326 19.90 -7.28 -2.25
CA SER A 326 20.99 -6.30 -2.05
C SER A 326 21.95 -6.61 -0.90
N SER A 327 21.71 -7.68 -0.14
CA SER A 327 22.63 -8.08 0.95
C SER A 327 24.02 -8.49 0.41
N PRO A 328 25.13 -8.23 1.13
CA PRO A 328 26.45 -8.68 0.72
C PRO A 328 26.59 -10.21 0.60
N PRO A 329 27.47 -10.73 -0.27
CA PRO A 329 28.32 -10.03 -1.25
C PRO A 329 27.57 -9.72 -2.57
N PHE A 330 28.10 -8.82 -3.42
CA PHE A 330 27.54 -8.47 -4.74
C PHE A 330 26.12 -7.85 -4.70
N GLY A 331 25.78 -7.17 -3.61
CA GLY A 331 24.51 -6.45 -3.50
C GLY A 331 24.39 -5.30 -4.50
N GLU A 332 25.52 -4.69 -4.83
CA GLU A 332 25.67 -3.55 -5.73
C GLU A 332 25.25 -3.90 -7.16
N ILE A 333 25.60 -5.10 -7.63
CA ILE A 333 25.22 -5.60 -8.96
C ILE A 333 23.71 -5.81 -9.02
N ILE A 334 23.12 -6.40 -7.98
CA ILE A 334 21.68 -6.64 -7.92
C ILE A 334 20.92 -5.31 -7.82
N ASN A 335 21.41 -4.36 -7.03
CA ASN A 335 20.86 -2.99 -6.97
C ASN A 335 20.93 -2.30 -8.33
N PHE A 336 22.06 -2.40 -9.04
CA PHE A 336 22.20 -1.85 -10.39
C PHE A 336 21.16 -2.45 -11.35
N VAL A 337 20.97 -3.78 -11.33
CA VAL A 337 19.96 -4.42 -12.18
C VAL A 337 18.54 -3.97 -11.78
N PHE A 338 18.25 -3.91 -10.48
CA PHE A 338 16.94 -3.53 -9.96
C PHE A 338 16.55 -2.09 -10.33
N THR A 339 17.50 -1.16 -10.30
CA THR A 339 17.24 0.26 -10.61
C THR A 339 17.20 0.55 -12.11
N ASN A 340 18.01 -0.14 -12.92
CA ASN A 340 18.11 0.12 -14.36
C ASN A 340 17.08 -0.66 -15.20
N PHE A 341 16.57 -1.79 -14.70
CA PHE A 341 15.60 -2.61 -15.43
C PHE A 341 14.27 -2.66 -14.67
N SER A 342 13.28 -1.88 -15.13
CA SER A 342 11.96 -1.76 -14.49
C SER A 342 11.25 -3.09 -14.25
N VAL A 343 11.44 -4.07 -15.15
CA VAL A 343 10.89 -5.43 -15.01
C VAL A 343 11.35 -6.12 -13.72
N PHE A 344 12.53 -5.80 -13.19
CA PHE A 344 13.02 -6.38 -11.94
C PHE A 344 12.41 -5.74 -10.68
N GLN A 345 11.76 -4.59 -10.80
CA GLN A 345 11.12 -3.93 -9.65
C GLN A 345 9.96 -4.74 -9.06
N VAL A 346 9.34 -5.62 -9.87
CA VAL A 346 8.34 -6.57 -9.37
C VAL A 346 8.91 -7.54 -8.35
N PHE A 347 10.23 -7.65 -8.21
CA PHE A 347 10.93 -8.45 -7.19
C PHE A 347 11.32 -7.65 -5.94
N ARG A 348 10.52 -6.63 -5.54
CA ARG A 348 10.70 -5.86 -4.30
C ARG A 348 10.93 -6.69 -3.03
N ASN A 349 10.40 -7.92 -2.99
CA ASN A 349 10.72 -8.92 -1.97
C ASN A 349 11.45 -10.10 -2.66
N PRO A 350 12.79 -10.06 -2.74
CA PRO A 350 13.55 -11.09 -3.46
C PRO A 350 13.46 -12.45 -2.77
N PHE A 351 13.39 -12.47 -1.43
CA PHE A 351 13.37 -13.71 -0.66
C PHE A 351 12.12 -14.55 -0.99
N GLU A 352 10.94 -13.96 -0.89
CA GLU A 352 9.67 -14.67 -1.16
C GLU A 352 9.52 -15.10 -2.63
N LYS A 353 10.12 -14.37 -3.57
CA LYS A 353 9.90 -14.57 -5.01
C LYS A 353 10.98 -15.44 -5.64
N PHE A 354 12.26 -15.07 -5.51
CA PHE A 354 13.38 -15.87 -6.03
C PHE A 354 13.68 -17.09 -5.15
N GLY A 355 13.23 -17.10 -3.90
CA GLY A 355 13.46 -18.20 -2.96
C GLY A 355 12.96 -19.55 -3.44
N PHE A 356 11.96 -19.61 -4.35
CA PHE A 356 11.50 -20.84 -5.00
C PHE A 356 12.59 -21.57 -5.82
N LEU A 357 13.64 -20.86 -6.26
CA LEU A 357 14.79 -21.47 -6.93
C LEU A 357 15.61 -22.35 -5.97
N LEU A 358 15.64 -21.99 -4.68
CA LEU A 358 16.40 -22.72 -3.67
C LEU A 358 15.89 -24.16 -3.51
N PRO A 359 14.62 -24.44 -3.16
CA PRO A 359 14.14 -25.82 -3.03
C PRO A 359 14.13 -26.56 -4.36
N LEU A 360 13.89 -25.89 -5.49
CA LEU A 360 13.94 -26.52 -6.82
C LEU A 360 15.33 -27.13 -7.12
N ALA A 361 16.40 -26.36 -6.91
CA ALA A 361 17.77 -26.81 -7.18
C ALA A 361 18.28 -27.79 -6.11
N SER A 362 18.06 -27.45 -4.83
CA SER A 362 18.64 -28.17 -3.71
C SER A 362 18.02 -29.54 -3.46
N SER A 363 16.74 -29.76 -3.74
CA SER A 363 16.07 -31.04 -3.40
C SER A 363 16.69 -32.24 -4.11
N SER A 364 16.89 -32.13 -5.43
CA SER A 364 17.53 -33.18 -6.23
C SER A 364 19.02 -33.32 -5.89
N LEU A 365 19.71 -32.19 -5.65
CA LEU A 365 21.12 -32.18 -5.30
C LEU A 365 21.37 -32.85 -3.94
N PHE A 366 20.54 -32.53 -2.94
CA PHE A 366 20.57 -33.09 -1.59
C PHE A 366 20.39 -34.62 -1.61
N ALA A 367 19.37 -35.12 -2.31
CA ALA A 367 19.16 -36.57 -2.45
C ALA A 367 20.38 -37.27 -3.05
N TYR A 368 20.98 -36.69 -4.09
CA TYR A 368 22.21 -37.21 -4.68
C TYR A 368 23.41 -37.13 -3.73
N SER A 369 23.54 -36.06 -2.95
CA SER A 369 24.60 -35.91 -1.95
C SER A 369 24.53 -36.96 -0.85
N VAL A 370 23.32 -37.25 -0.32
CA VAL A 370 23.12 -38.31 0.67
C VAL A 370 23.41 -39.68 0.07
N PHE A 371 22.97 -39.95 -1.17
CA PHE A 371 23.33 -41.18 -1.90
C PHE A 371 24.85 -41.31 -2.07
N TYR A 372 25.52 -40.25 -2.50
CA TYR A 372 26.96 -40.24 -2.76
C TYR A 372 27.77 -40.56 -1.50
N VAL A 373 27.45 -39.92 -0.37
CA VAL A 373 28.13 -40.19 0.90
C VAL A 373 27.79 -41.59 1.42
N SER A 374 26.52 -42.00 1.38
CA SER A 374 26.08 -43.31 1.87
C SER A 374 26.75 -44.46 1.13
N ASN A 375 26.93 -44.34 -0.19
CA ASN A 375 27.59 -45.37 -1.00
C ASN A 375 29.13 -45.37 -0.87
N LYS A 376 29.73 -44.28 -0.37
CA LYS A 376 31.17 -44.21 -0.13
C LYS A 376 31.58 -44.85 1.20
N MET A 377 30.61 -45.16 2.07
CA MET A 377 30.86 -45.84 3.34
C MET A 377 31.31 -47.28 3.12
N LYS A 378 32.44 -47.67 3.74
CA LYS A 378 33.01 -49.03 3.61
C LYS A 378 32.05 -50.15 4.02
N ARG A 379 31.19 -49.90 5.01
CA ARG A 379 30.23 -50.86 5.56
C ARG A 379 28.80 -50.45 5.17
N LYS A 380 28.04 -51.36 4.54
CA LYS A 380 26.67 -51.09 4.04
C LYS A 380 25.73 -50.57 5.14
N PHE A 381 25.83 -51.08 6.37
CA PHE A 381 24.98 -50.63 7.48
C PHE A 381 25.27 -49.17 7.90
N VAL A 382 26.53 -48.72 7.77
CA VAL A 382 26.90 -47.32 8.06
C VAL A 382 26.29 -46.41 6.99
N GLY A 383 26.33 -46.81 5.73
CA GLY A 383 25.63 -46.09 4.65
C GLY A 383 24.11 -46.02 4.88
N LEU A 384 23.49 -47.11 5.35
CA LEU A 384 22.09 -47.09 5.75
C LEU A 384 21.83 -46.14 6.94
N GLY A 385 22.73 -46.13 7.93
CA GLY A 385 22.65 -45.20 9.07
C GLY A 385 22.70 -43.74 8.64
N VAL A 386 23.56 -43.39 7.67
CA VAL A 386 23.63 -42.04 7.08
C VAL A 386 22.30 -41.67 6.43
N TYR A 387 21.73 -42.56 5.61
CA TYR A 387 20.42 -42.35 5.01
C TYR A 387 19.33 -42.13 6.06
N LEU A 388 19.24 -43.00 7.07
CA LEU A 388 18.22 -42.91 8.13
C LEU A 388 18.37 -41.65 8.97
N LEU A 389 19.60 -41.17 9.20
CA LEU A 389 19.86 -39.91 9.89
C LEU A 389 19.29 -38.71 9.12
N PHE A 390 19.59 -38.62 7.82
CA PHE A 390 19.09 -37.52 6.99
C PHE A 390 17.59 -37.62 6.73
N PHE A 391 17.07 -38.83 6.51
CA PHE A 391 15.62 -39.07 6.42
C PHE A 391 14.92 -38.67 7.72
N GLY A 392 15.45 -39.08 8.87
CA GLY A 392 14.87 -38.75 10.16
C GLY A 392 14.86 -37.24 10.44
N PHE A 393 15.94 -36.54 10.08
CA PHE A 393 15.99 -35.08 10.19
C PHE A 393 14.95 -34.40 9.28
N VAL A 394 14.94 -34.71 7.98
CA VAL A 394 14.02 -34.05 7.03
C VAL A 394 12.56 -34.41 7.32
N PHE A 395 12.26 -35.67 7.64
CA PHE A 395 10.87 -36.12 7.82
C PHE A 395 10.33 -35.79 9.21
N PHE A 396 11.09 -36.05 10.29
CA PHE A 396 10.60 -35.86 11.66
C PHE A 396 10.94 -34.51 12.27
N VAL A 397 12.03 -33.85 11.89
CA VAL A 397 12.37 -32.51 12.44
C VAL A 397 11.74 -31.43 11.56
N TRP A 398 12.10 -31.41 10.27
CA TRP A 398 11.54 -30.44 9.32
C TRP A 398 10.07 -30.72 8.98
N GLY A 399 9.68 -31.98 8.81
CA GLY A 399 8.29 -32.34 8.49
C GLY A 399 7.30 -32.24 9.66
N ASN A 400 7.77 -32.09 10.91
CA ASN A 400 6.89 -32.07 12.09
C ASN A 400 5.72 -31.08 12.01
N PRO A 401 5.93 -29.78 11.68
CA PRO A 401 4.84 -28.79 11.65
C PRO A 401 3.77 -29.14 10.60
N PHE A 402 4.18 -29.87 9.56
CA PHE A 402 3.31 -30.30 8.48
C PHE A 402 2.50 -31.55 8.86
N LEU A 403 3.13 -32.48 9.57
CA LEU A 403 2.51 -33.71 10.08
C LEU A 403 1.49 -33.41 11.19
N THR A 404 1.76 -32.42 12.05
CA THR A 404 0.86 -31.99 13.13
C THR A 404 -0.20 -30.99 12.67
N GLY A 405 -0.03 -30.37 11.50
CA GLY A 405 -0.91 -29.31 11.01
C GLY A 405 -0.61 -27.93 11.60
N ASP A 406 0.40 -27.80 12.46
CA ASP A 406 0.79 -26.53 13.09
C ASP A 406 1.31 -25.51 12.07
N VAL A 407 1.70 -25.94 10.87
CA VAL A 407 2.04 -25.04 9.75
C VAL A 407 0.87 -24.14 9.35
N PHE A 408 -0.38 -24.54 9.61
CA PHE A 408 -1.60 -23.76 9.37
C PHE A 408 -2.04 -23.00 10.63
N THR A 409 -1.08 -22.36 11.29
CA THR A 409 -1.29 -21.49 12.45
C THR A 409 -0.54 -20.17 12.28
N GLY A 410 -1.09 -19.08 12.82
CA GLY A 410 -0.47 -17.76 12.85
C GLY A 410 -0.41 -17.20 14.27
N THR A 411 0.15 -16.00 14.41
CA THR A 411 0.15 -15.26 15.68
C THR A 411 -1.27 -14.80 16.01
N ASP A 412 -1.68 -14.95 17.26
CA ASP A 412 -2.89 -14.29 17.77
C ASP A 412 -2.62 -12.79 17.94
N GLU A 413 -3.50 -11.94 17.41
CA GLU A 413 -3.31 -10.48 17.39
C GLU A 413 -3.48 -9.83 18.78
N ARG A 414 -4.15 -10.52 19.73
CA ARG A 414 -4.35 -10.04 21.11
C ARG A 414 -3.25 -10.53 22.07
N ASP A 415 -2.70 -11.70 21.79
CA ASP A 415 -1.71 -12.38 22.63
C ASP A 415 -0.65 -13.05 21.76
N ASN A 416 0.50 -12.38 21.61
CA ASN A 416 1.57 -12.88 20.75
C ASN A 416 2.19 -14.20 21.24
N SER A 417 1.86 -14.66 22.46
CA SER A 417 2.28 -15.95 22.98
C SER A 417 1.37 -17.11 22.54
N LYS A 418 0.18 -16.80 22.02
CA LYS A 418 -0.79 -17.77 21.51
C LYS A 418 -0.73 -17.91 19.99
N THR A 419 -1.14 -19.09 19.54
CA THR A 419 -1.26 -19.41 18.13
C THR A 419 -2.74 -19.48 17.74
N ARG A 420 -3.07 -18.90 16.58
CA ARG A 420 -4.40 -18.96 15.98
C ARG A 420 -4.41 -19.99 14.87
N SER A 421 -5.41 -20.86 14.83
CA SER A 421 -5.62 -21.78 13.70
C SER A 421 -6.12 -21.05 12.46
N TYR A 422 -5.79 -21.56 11.27
CA TYR A 422 -6.39 -21.09 10.01
C TYR A 422 -7.75 -21.72 9.71
N ASN A 423 -8.26 -22.65 10.54
CA ASN A 423 -9.62 -23.15 10.38
C ASN A 423 -10.63 -22.06 10.72
N VAL A 424 -11.59 -21.85 9.82
CA VAL A 424 -12.60 -20.81 9.92
C VAL A 424 -13.98 -21.44 9.86
N ASN A 425 -14.86 -21.03 10.77
CA ASN A 425 -16.28 -21.37 10.72
C ASN A 425 -17.06 -20.07 10.53
N VAL A 426 -17.53 -19.84 9.30
CA VAL A 426 -18.35 -18.66 8.99
C VAL A 426 -19.74 -18.88 9.58
N PRO A 427 -20.25 -17.99 10.43
CA PRO A 427 -21.57 -18.16 11.03
C PRO A 427 -22.70 -18.15 10.00
N ASN A 428 -23.71 -19.01 10.20
CA ASN A 428 -24.86 -19.15 9.28
C ASN A 428 -25.63 -17.84 9.02
N TYR A 429 -25.55 -16.87 9.95
CA TYR A 429 -26.21 -15.57 9.78
C TYR A 429 -25.65 -14.75 8.60
N TYR A 430 -24.44 -15.05 8.09
CA TYR A 430 -23.94 -14.46 6.84
C TYR A 430 -24.69 -14.98 5.61
N GLU A 431 -25.00 -16.28 5.58
CA GLU A 431 -25.79 -16.88 4.51
C GLU A 431 -27.20 -16.28 4.51
N GLU A 432 -27.85 -16.20 5.68
CA GLU A 432 -29.17 -15.57 5.83
C GLU A 432 -29.17 -14.09 5.40
N ALA A 433 -28.12 -13.35 5.76
CA ALA A 433 -27.96 -11.96 5.36
C ALA A 433 -27.74 -11.83 3.84
N ASN A 434 -26.93 -12.71 3.23
CA ASN A 434 -26.69 -12.73 1.79
C ASN A 434 -27.99 -12.97 1.01
N GLU A 435 -28.78 -13.98 1.39
CA GLU A 435 -30.07 -14.27 0.76
C GLU A 435 -31.10 -13.14 0.91
N PHE A 436 -31.07 -12.43 2.04
CA PHE A 436 -31.97 -11.30 2.26
C PHE A 436 -31.55 -10.09 1.42
N ILE A 437 -30.27 -9.71 1.47
CA ILE A 437 -29.74 -8.56 0.72
C ILE A 437 -29.89 -8.77 -0.79
N GLN A 438 -29.68 -9.97 -1.30
CA GLN A 438 -29.89 -10.26 -2.73
C GLN A 438 -31.33 -9.99 -3.18
N ARG A 439 -32.32 -10.31 -2.33
CA ARG A 439 -33.74 -10.07 -2.63
C ARG A 439 -34.10 -8.60 -2.54
N GLU A 440 -33.65 -7.91 -1.49
CA GLU A 440 -33.97 -6.49 -1.26
C GLU A 440 -33.24 -5.55 -2.22
N ALA A 441 -31.96 -5.81 -2.49
CA ALA A 441 -31.12 -4.91 -3.27
C ALA A 441 -31.32 -5.04 -4.78
N SER A 442 -31.99 -6.10 -5.28
CA SER A 442 -32.30 -6.42 -6.69
C SER A 442 -31.57 -5.58 -7.76
N GLY A 443 -30.24 -5.74 -7.85
CA GLY A 443 -29.37 -5.05 -8.83
C GLY A 443 -28.53 -3.88 -8.31
N GLY A 444 -28.64 -3.53 -7.02
CA GLY A 444 -27.88 -2.48 -6.33
C GLY A 444 -26.73 -3.00 -5.46
N ARG A 445 -26.25 -2.14 -4.55
CA ARG A 445 -25.15 -2.39 -3.62
C ARG A 445 -25.57 -2.22 -2.16
N PHE A 446 -24.66 -2.53 -1.24
CA PHE A 446 -24.74 -2.14 0.17
C PHE A 446 -23.39 -1.64 0.69
N ILE A 447 -23.39 -0.96 1.83
CA ILE A 447 -22.18 -0.46 2.49
C ILE A 447 -21.96 -1.26 3.77
N SER A 448 -20.76 -1.79 4.01
CA SER A 448 -20.41 -2.48 5.25
C SER A 448 -19.60 -1.58 6.18
N LEU A 449 -20.06 -1.39 7.42
CA LEU A 449 -19.37 -0.63 8.46
C LEU A 449 -19.12 -1.48 9.72
N PRO A 450 -18.11 -1.18 10.55
CA PRO A 450 -17.00 -0.23 10.30
C PRO A 450 -16.12 -0.69 9.12
N MET A 451 -15.47 0.25 8.43
CA MET A 451 -14.44 -0.07 7.43
C MET A 451 -13.06 -0.08 8.08
N SER A 452 -12.17 -0.88 7.52
CA SER A 452 -10.73 -0.89 7.81
C SER A 452 -9.99 -0.77 6.48
N GLY A 453 -8.66 -0.79 6.54
CA GLY A 453 -7.82 -1.08 5.38
C GLY A 453 -8.10 -2.46 4.78
N VAL A 454 -7.11 -2.98 4.04
CA VAL A 454 -7.19 -4.31 3.40
C VAL A 454 -7.49 -5.43 4.42
N GLY A 455 -7.06 -5.29 5.68
CA GLY A 455 -7.17 -6.32 6.72
C GLY A 455 -8.34 -6.14 7.69
N MET A 456 -8.98 -7.25 8.08
CA MET A 456 -10.07 -7.34 9.04
C MET A 456 -9.90 -8.54 9.99
N THR A 457 -10.44 -8.43 11.22
CA THR A 457 -10.45 -9.50 12.23
C THR A 457 -11.88 -9.74 12.66
N TYR A 458 -12.34 -10.99 12.60
CA TYR A 458 -13.68 -11.41 12.96
C TYR A 458 -13.64 -12.24 14.24
N THR A 459 -14.59 -11.96 15.15
CA THR A 459 -14.69 -12.55 16.50
C THR A 459 -15.57 -13.82 16.54
N TRP A 460 -15.69 -14.51 15.40
CA TRP A 460 -16.43 -15.77 15.30
C TRP A 460 -15.89 -16.85 16.25
N GLU A 461 -16.68 -17.90 16.49
CA GLU A 461 -16.29 -19.05 17.33
C GLU A 461 -14.89 -19.59 16.96
N ARG A 462 -14.62 -19.64 15.64
CA ARG A 462 -13.28 -19.84 15.09
C ARG A 462 -12.86 -18.56 14.37
N PRO A 463 -12.03 -17.72 15.00
CA PRO A 463 -11.77 -16.38 14.52
C PRO A 463 -11.00 -16.41 13.20
N TYR A 464 -11.31 -15.44 12.35
CA TYR A 464 -10.57 -15.18 11.13
C TYR A 464 -9.84 -13.84 11.28
N ALA A 465 -8.60 -13.78 10.82
CA ALA A 465 -8.03 -12.48 10.45
C ALA A 465 -7.16 -12.56 9.21
N GLY A 466 -7.34 -11.58 8.35
CA GLY A 466 -6.79 -11.54 7.00
C GLY A 466 -7.46 -10.44 6.22
N VAL A 467 -7.61 -10.61 4.92
CA VAL A 467 -8.32 -9.66 4.05
C VAL A 467 -9.78 -9.53 4.43
N GLU A 468 -10.35 -8.34 4.23
CA GLU A 468 -11.78 -8.12 4.40
C GLU A 468 -12.60 -9.08 3.51
N LEU A 469 -13.59 -9.75 4.10
CA LEU A 469 -14.30 -10.89 3.51
C LEU A 469 -15.66 -10.55 2.89
N SER A 470 -16.17 -9.33 2.95
CA SER A 470 -17.52 -9.00 2.45
C SER A 470 -17.68 -9.34 0.96
N SER A 471 -16.65 -9.13 0.14
CA SER A 471 -16.65 -9.54 -1.27
C SER A 471 -16.45 -11.06 -1.51
N ASN A 472 -16.17 -11.85 -0.47
CA ASN A 472 -16.14 -13.32 -0.50
C ASN A 472 -17.44 -13.94 0.03
N LEU A 473 -18.13 -13.25 0.96
CA LEU A 473 -19.28 -13.78 1.68
C LEU A 473 -20.62 -13.38 1.06
N PHE A 474 -20.67 -12.26 0.32
CA PHE A 474 -21.89 -11.74 -0.29
C PHE A 474 -21.80 -11.73 -1.82
N ASP A 475 -22.86 -12.18 -2.49
CA ASP A 475 -22.95 -12.12 -3.95
C ASP A 475 -23.30 -10.70 -4.44
N THR A 476 -23.95 -9.89 -3.58
CA THR A 476 -24.25 -8.49 -3.85
C THR A 476 -22.99 -7.63 -3.68
N PRO A 477 -22.62 -6.80 -4.67
CA PRO A 477 -21.48 -5.89 -4.54
C PRO A 477 -21.63 -4.93 -3.36
N ASN A 478 -20.50 -4.60 -2.73
CA ASN A 478 -20.50 -3.83 -1.50
C ASN A 478 -19.27 -2.94 -1.36
N VAL A 479 -19.43 -1.81 -0.66
CA VAL A 479 -18.29 -0.98 -0.22
C VAL A 479 -17.98 -1.36 1.22
N SER A 480 -16.86 -2.03 1.48
CA SER A 480 -16.60 -2.68 2.78
C SER A 480 -15.22 -2.42 3.41
N SER A 481 -14.29 -1.86 2.64
CA SER A 481 -12.90 -1.62 3.06
C SER A 481 -12.29 -0.47 2.26
N THR A 482 -11.25 0.16 2.81
CA THR A 482 -10.40 1.13 2.11
C THR A 482 -9.22 0.39 1.48
N ILE A 483 -9.17 0.36 0.15
CA ILE A 483 -8.11 -0.32 -0.61
C ILE A 483 -7.62 0.59 -1.73
N THR A 484 -6.35 0.41 -2.14
CA THR A 484 -5.66 1.25 -3.12
C THR A 484 -6.08 0.95 -4.56
N ILE A 485 -7.37 1.11 -4.86
CA ILE A 485 -7.92 1.12 -6.23
C ILE A 485 -8.20 2.58 -6.59
N PRO A 486 -7.77 3.06 -7.78
CA PRO A 486 -8.04 4.42 -8.24
C PRO A 486 -9.54 4.77 -8.14
N TYR A 487 -9.83 6.01 -7.75
CA TYR A 487 -11.18 6.54 -7.48
C TYR A 487 -11.93 5.91 -6.30
N TYR A 488 -11.76 4.61 -6.05
CA TYR A 488 -12.42 3.90 -4.96
C TYR A 488 -11.92 4.32 -3.58
N ASP A 489 -10.60 4.42 -3.38
CA ASP A 489 -10.00 4.70 -2.07
C ASP A 489 -10.51 6.02 -1.46
N ALA A 490 -10.57 7.07 -2.29
CA ALA A 490 -11.06 8.39 -1.89
C ALA A 490 -12.54 8.36 -1.46
N ILE A 491 -13.35 7.48 -2.05
CA ILE A 491 -14.75 7.30 -1.64
C ILE A 491 -14.82 6.51 -0.34
N ALA A 492 -14.24 5.32 -0.32
CA ALA A 492 -14.34 4.41 0.82
C ALA A 492 -13.81 5.05 2.12
N SER A 493 -12.69 5.78 2.03
CA SER A 493 -12.09 6.48 3.18
C SER A 493 -12.92 7.67 3.68
N SER A 494 -13.79 8.24 2.85
CA SER A 494 -14.62 9.39 3.21
C SER A 494 -15.95 9.02 3.86
N ILE A 495 -16.47 7.80 3.62
CA ILE A 495 -17.83 7.40 4.05
C ILE A 495 -18.04 7.58 5.57
N GLU A 496 -17.11 7.10 6.39
CA GLU A 496 -17.25 7.20 7.85
C GLU A 496 -17.15 8.66 8.33
N LYS A 497 -16.21 9.45 7.77
CA LYS A 497 -16.10 10.89 8.06
C LYS A 497 -17.41 11.61 7.71
N LEU A 498 -18.00 11.31 6.56
CA LEU A 498 -19.25 11.91 6.11
C LEU A 498 -20.44 11.53 7.01
N LEU A 499 -20.54 10.27 7.42
CA LEU A 499 -21.58 9.81 8.37
C LEU A 499 -21.55 10.61 9.68
N LEU A 500 -20.34 10.88 10.19
CA LEU A 500 -20.16 11.54 11.48
C LEU A 500 -20.28 13.07 11.40
N THR A 501 -19.87 13.67 10.27
CA THR A 501 -19.74 15.13 10.15
C THR A 501 -20.88 15.81 9.39
N LYS A 502 -21.68 15.08 8.62
CA LYS A 502 -22.72 15.66 7.75
C LYS A 502 -24.12 15.20 8.14
N ASP A 503 -25.03 16.15 8.33
CA ASP A 503 -26.43 15.88 8.69
C ASP A 503 -27.21 15.19 7.57
N ASN A 504 -26.99 15.60 6.32
CA ASN A 504 -27.66 15.02 5.15
C ASN A 504 -26.90 13.82 4.55
N PHE A 505 -26.38 12.91 5.39
CA PHE A 505 -25.59 11.75 4.94
C PHE A 505 -26.38 10.82 4.00
N SER A 506 -27.72 10.82 4.06
CA SER A 506 -28.61 10.02 3.21
C SER A 506 -28.45 10.25 1.70
N ILE A 507 -27.78 11.32 1.27
CA ILE A 507 -27.43 11.49 -0.15
C ILE A 507 -26.35 10.50 -0.63
N ILE A 508 -25.51 9.96 0.28
CA ILE A 508 -24.33 9.17 -0.07
C ILE A 508 -24.68 7.75 -0.55
N PRO A 509 -25.48 6.94 0.15
CA PRO A 509 -25.77 5.58 -0.33
C PRO A 509 -26.40 5.55 -1.73
N PRO A 510 -27.40 6.40 -2.07
CA PRO A 510 -27.95 6.46 -3.42
C PRO A 510 -26.93 6.78 -4.51
N LEU A 511 -25.93 7.63 -4.24
CA LEU A 511 -24.85 7.96 -5.19
C LEU A 511 -23.93 6.79 -5.49
N LEU A 512 -23.85 5.82 -4.58
CA LEU A 512 -23.09 4.58 -4.74
C LEU A 512 -23.96 3.42 -5.26
N THR A 513 -25.21 3.71 -5.63
CA THR A 513 -26.24 2.71 -5.97
C THR A 513 -26.48 1.74 -4.80
N ALA A 514 -26.27 2.21 -3.57
CA ALA A 514 -26.48 1.44 -2.35
C ALA A 514 -27.85 1.76 -1.73
N SER A 515 -28.52 0.72 -1.25
CA SER A 515 -29.86 0.82 -0.62
C SER A 515 -29.83 0.63 0.89
N ASN A 516 -28.77 0.00 1.40
CA ASN A 516 -28.68 -0.41 2.79
C ASN A 516 -27.26 -0.28 3.33
N ILE A 517 -27.15 -0.13 4.64
CA ILE A 517 -25.89 -0.12 5.39
C ILE A 517 -25.88 -1.31 6.37
N LEU A 518 -24.91 -2.20 6.21
CA LEU A 518 -24.69 -3.35 7.07
C LEU A 518 -23.67 -3.01 8.14
N VAL A 519 -24.10 -2.94 9.39
CA VAL A 519 -23.21 -2.82 10.55
C VAL A 519 -22.84 -4.21 11.05
N ARG A 520 -21.52 -4.44 11.19
CA ARG A 520 -20.93 -5.71 11.62
C ARG A 520 -20.44 -5.58 13.06
N ASN A 521 -21.14 -6.18 14.02
CA ASN A 521 -20.73 -6.18 15.43
C ASN A 521 -19.78 -7.34 15.77
N ASP A 522 -19.50 -8.23 14.81
CA ASP A 522 -18.61 -9.38 14.95
C ASP A 522 -17.18 -9.12 14.41
N VAL A 523 -16.81 -7.85 14.23
CA VAL A 523 -15.42 -7.46 13.94
C VAL A 523 -14.71 -6.99 15.21
N ASP A 524 -13.44 -7.33 15.33
CA ASP A 524 -12.60 -6.94 16.46
C ASP A 524 -12.07 -5.51 16.26
N TRP A 525 -12.90 -4.53 16.61
CA TRP A 525 -12.62 -3.13 16.33
C TRP A 525 -11.37 -2.60 17.05
N GLN A 526 -11.09 -3.09 18.27
CA GLN A 526 -9.91 -2.69 19.04
C GLN A 526 -8.62 -3.21 18.41
N VAL A 527 -8.58 -4.48 18.00
CA VAL A 527 -7.40 -5.06 17.34
C VAL A 527 -7.11 -4.39 16.01
N ARG A 528 -8.15 -3.97 15.29
CA ARG A 528 -8.01 -3.24 14.02
C ARG A 528 -7.85 -1.74 14.18
N SER A 529 -7.96 -1.21 15.40
CA SER A 529 -7.98 0.24 15.68
C SER A 529 -8.98 1.00 14.79
N ILE A 530 -10.17 0.41 14.62
CA ILE A 530 -11.31 1.01 13.92
C ILE A 530 -12.39 1.41 14.92
N ARG A 531 -13.44 2.09 14.47
CA ARG A 531 -14.50 2.60 15.35
C ARG A 531 -15.38 1.49 15.92
N ASP A 532 -15.82 1.67 17.16
CA ASP A 532 -16.82 0.82 17.79
C ASP A 532 -18.12 0.77 16.94
N PRO A 533 -18.56 -0.42 16.49
CA PRO A 533 -19.81 -0.61 15.77
C PRO A 533 -21.06 -0.03 16.48
N GLU A 534 -21.08 0.04 17.81
CA GLU A 534 -22.20 0.62 18.56
C GLU A 534 -22.33 2.14 18.35
N LEU A 535 -21.20 2.85 18.24
CA LEU A 535 -21.18 4.29 17.97
C LEU A 535 -21.61 4.59 16.53
N ILE A 536 -21.24 3.72 15.58
CA ILE A 536 -21.73 3.79 14.18
C ILE A 536 -23.24 3.60 14.15
N SER A 537 -23.75 2.59 14.85
CA SER A 537 -25.18 2.33 14.95
C SER A 537 -25.95 3.52 15.54
N SER A 538 -25.39 4.15 16.57
CA SER A 538 -25.97 5.35 17.20
C SER A 538 -25.99 6.53 16.24
N SER A 539 -24.89 6.75 15.51
CA SER A 539 -24.78 7.81 14.50
C SER A 539 -25.77 7.61 13.36
N LEU A 540 -25.96 6.38 12.88
CA LEU A 540 -26.95 6.05 11.85
C LEU A 540 -28.37 6.39 12.31
N VAL A 541 -28.74 6.03 13.54
CA VAL A 541 -30.06 6.35 14.10
C VAL A 541 -30.25 7.86 14.24
N GLU A 542 -29.22 8.60 14.68
CA GLU A 542 -29.24 10.07 14.73
C GLU A 542 -29.49 10.70 13.35
N LYS A 543 -28.90 10.11 12.29
CA LYS A 543 -29.11 10.52 10.89
C LYS A 543 -30.39 9.96 10.27
N GLY A 544 -31.33 9.44 11.05
CA GLY A 544 -32.65 9.02 10.57
C GLY A 544 -32.73 7.61 9.96
N TYR A 545 -31.65 6.82 10.01
CA TYR A 545 -31.70 5.43 9.55
C TYR A 545 -32.48 4.56 10.54
N VAL A 546 -33.28 3.66 9.98
CA VAL A 546 -34.05 2.67 10.75
C VAL A 546 -33.46 1.29 10.57
N LYS A 547 -33.52 0.50 11.65
CA LYS A 547 -33.09 -0.89 11.63
C LYS A 547 -34.05 -1.73 10.78
N ALA A 548 -33.60 -2.18 9.62
CA ALA A 548 -34.39 -2.99 8.69
C ALA A 548 -34.48 -4.45 9.17
N LYS A 549 -33.34 -5.05 9.53
CA LYS A 549 -33.27 -6.44 9.99
C LYS A 549 -31.97 -6.73 10.74
N SER A 550 -31.96 -7.77 11.58
CA SER A 550 -30.73 -8.32 12.18
C SER A 550 -30.57 -9.80 11.85
N PHE A 551 -29.31 -10.22 11.72
CA PHE A 551 -28.89 -11.60 11.50
C PHE A 551 -27.72 -11.89 12.45
N GLY A 552 -27.98 -12.57 13.57
CA GLY A 552 -26.96 -12.74 14.61
C GLY A 552 -26.34 -11.40 15.01
N ASN A 553 -25.03 -11.26 14.78
CA ASN A 553 -24.26 -10.05 15.09
C ASN A 553 -24.23 -9.00 13.96
N LEU A 554 -24.94 -9.23 12.86
CA LEU A 554 -25.08 -8.29 11.76
C LEU A 554 -26.40 -7.51 11.89
N THR A 555 -26.36 -6.21 11.63
CA THR A 555 -27.57 -5.38 11.61
C THR A 555 -27.61 -4.54 10.34
N LEU A 556 -28.71 -4.67 9.59
CA LEU A 556 -28.97 -3.93 8.37
C LEU A 556 -29.81 -2.69 8.69
N TYR A 557 -29.36 -1.54 8.22
CA TYR A 557 -30.03 -0.26 8.33
C TYR A 557 -30.45 0.25 6.94
N SER A 558 -31.62 0.89 6.89
CA SER A 558 -32.19 1.51 5.70
C SER A 558 -32.71 2.90 6.06
N HIS A 559 -32.68 3.84 5.11
CA HIS A 559 -33.30 5.15 5.28
C HIS A 559 -34.52 5.28 4.36
N PRO A 560 -35.65 5.86 4.83
CA PRO A 560 -36.85 6.01 4.00
C PRO A 560 -36.64 6.81 2.70
N ASP A 561 -35.71 7.77 2.75
CA ASP A 561 -35.37 8.61 1.59
C ASP A 561 -34.29 8.01 0.67
N ASP A 562 -33.66 6.90 1.06
CA ASP A 562 -32.61 6.24 0.27
C ASP A 562 -33.26 5.49 -0.91
N LYS A 563 -33.56 6.22 -1.98
CA LYS A 563 -33.95 5.65 -3.28
C LYS A 563 -32.68 5.44 -4.10
N PRO A 564 -32.15 4.21 -4.20
CA PRO A 564 -30.89 3.96 -4.90
C PRO A 564 -30.99 4.42 -6.36
N THR A 565 -29.98 5.14 -6.83
CA THR A 565 -29.88 5.44 -8.26
C THR A 565 -29.66 4.12 -9.02
N PRO A 566 -30.33 3.91 -10.17
CA PRO A 566 -30.05 2.75 -11.01
C PRO A 566 -28.58 2.70 -11.41
N LEU A 567 -28.06 1.51 -11.72
CA LEU A 567 -26.65 1.36 -12.14
C LEU A 567 -26.34 2.15 -13.43
N VAL A 568 -27.32 2.25 -14.34
CA VAL A 568 -27.26 3.10 -15.53
C VAL A 568 -28.41 4.09 -15.50
N TRP A 569 -28.10 5.39 -15.60
CA TRP A 569 -29.07 6.47 -15.47
C TRP A 569 -28.60 7.72 -16.24
N ALA A 570 -29.44 8.76 -16.32
CA ALA A 570 -29.13 9.99 -17.05
C ALA A 570 -29.28 11.22 -16.16
N SER A 571 -28.47 12.26 -16.44
CA SER A 571 -28.58 13.57 -15.81
C SER A 571 -28.49 14.71 -16.83
N VAL A 572 -29.19 15.81 -16.53
CA VAL A 572 -29.13 17.11 -17.25
C VAL A 572 -28.64 18.24 -16.34
N ASN A 573 -28.45 17.96 -15.05
CA ASN A 573 -27.96 18.89 -14.05
C ASN A 573 -26.55 18.44 -13.62
N ALA A 574 -25.56 19.27 -13.92
CA ALA A 574 -24.19 18.93 -13.64
C ALA A 574 -23.47 20.12 -13.03
N ILE A 575 -22.69 19.86 -11.99
CA ILE A 575 -21.88 20.86 -11.29
C ILE A 575 -20.43 20.59 -11.64
N LYS A 576 -19.79 21.60 -12.22
CA LYS A 576 -18.38 21.52 -12.57
C LYS A 576 -17.56 21.76 -11.31
N VAL A 577 -16.61 20.88 -11.03
CA VAL A 577 -15.63 21.05 -9.95
C VAL A 577 -14.23 21.16 -10.54
N GLU A 578 -13.50 22.19 -10.16
CA GLU A 578 -12.14 22.47 -10.62
C GLU A 578 -11.17 22.43 -9.43
N PRO A 579 -10.00 21.76 -9.52
CA PRO A 579 -9.53 20.99 -10.67
C PRO A 579 -10.12 19.56 -10.77
N VAL A 580 -10.49 18.94 -9.64
CA VAL A 580 -10.99 17.53 -9.61
C VAL A 580 -12.12 17.37 -8.60
N ALA A 581 -13.21 16.73 -8.97
CA ALA A 581 -14.35 16.43 -8.12
C ALA A 581 -14.06 15.31 -7.13
N ASN A 582 -14.56 15.44 -5.90
CA ASN A 582 -14.57 14.39 -4.89
C ASN A 582 -15.98 14.25 -4.28
N ILE A 583 -16.17 13.21 -3.47
CA ILE A 583 -17.47 12.93 -2.86
C ILE A 583 -17.88 13.97 -1.79
N ASN A 584 -16.94 14.68 -1.18
CA ASN A 584 -17.25 15.73 -0.20
C ASN A 584 -17.86 16.98 -0.87
N ASP A 585 -17.54 17.22 -2.15
CA ASP A 585 -18.05 18.35 -2.92
C ASP A 585 -19.59 18.30 -3.11
N PHE A 586 -20.22 17.13 -2.92
CA PHE A 586 -21.68 16.99 -2.91
C PHE A 586 -22.38 17.79 -1.82
N PHE A 587 -21.68 18.08 -0.71
CA PHE A 587 -22.23 18.84 0.40
C PHE A 587 -21.96 20.34 0.28
N VAL A 588 -21.03 20.75 -0.59
CA VAL A 588 -20.69 22.18 -0.80
C VAL A 588 -21.85 22.94 -1.43
N THR A 589 -22.71 22.24 -2.18
CA THR A 589 -23.91 22.80 -2.79
C THR A 589 -25.13 21.96 -2.42
N GLU A 590 -26.33 22.55 -2.38
CA GLU A 590 -27.59 21.83 -2.13
C GLU A 590 -27.98 20.92 -3.32
N MET A 591 -27.16 19.91 -3.63
CA MET A 591 -27.41 18.95 -4.70
C MET A 591 -28.59 18.04 -4.35
N LYS A 592 -29.35 17.67 -5.38
CA LYS A 592 -30.45 16.71 -5.28
C LYS A 592 -30.03 15.37 -5.85
N THR A 593 -30.74 14.32 -5.46
CA THR A 593 -30.63 12.99 -6.07
C THR A 593 -30.85 13.10 -7.58
N GLY A 594 -29.83 12.75 -8.38
CA GLY A 594 -29.83 12.87 -9.83
C GLY A 594 -28.98 14.01 -10.40
N ASP A 595 -28.47 14.92 -9.56
CA ASP A 595 -27.41 15.85 -9.97
C ASP A 595 -26.06 15.13 -10.03
N ILE A 596 -25.14 15.62 -10.87
CA ILE A 596 -23.80 15.04 -11.01
C ILE A 596 -22.68 16.04 -10.76
N LEU A 597 -21.53 15.55 -10.27
CA LEU A 597 -20.27 16.30 -10.23
C LEU A 597 -19.37 15.87 -11.39
N TYR A 598 -18.65 16.80 -12.02
CA TYR A 598 -17.68 16.48 -13.08
C TYR A 598 -16.52 17.47 -13.13
N SER A 599 -15.41 17.06 -13.76
CA SER A 599 -14.16 17.86 -13.80
C SER A 599 -13.48 17.88 -15.17
N THR A 600 -14.25 18.02 -16.25
CA THR A 600 -13.68 18.13 -17.60
C THR A 600 -13.15 19.54 -17.89
N PRO A 601 -12.13 19.70 -18.76
CA PRO A 601 -11.63 21.02 -19.15
C PRO A 601 -12.73 21.92 -19.76
N GLY A 602 -13.63 21.34 -20.57
CA GLY A 602 -14.75 22.05 -21.19
C GLY A 602 -15.99 22.13 -20.30
N ASP A 603 -16.80 23.17 -20.52
CA ASP A 603 -18.15 23.27 -19.95
C ASP A 603 -19.14 22.44 -20.76
N LEU A 604 -20.10 21.80 -20.10
CA LEU A 604 -21.20 21.15 -20.82
C LEU A 604 -22.16 22.26 -21.27
N GLU A 605 -22.28 22.48 -22.59
CA GLU A 605 -23.04 23.59 -23.17
C GLU A 605 -24.57 23.48 -22.95
N TYR A 606 -25.07 22.27 -22.65
CA TYR A 606 -26.48 21.91 -22.65
C TYR A 606 -27.04 21.60 -21.24
N GLN A 607 -26.81 22.47 -20.25
CA GLN A 607 -27.25 22.23 -18.86
C GLN A 607 -28.43 23.10 -18.45
N GLY A 608 -29.26 22.59 -17.52
CA GLY A 608 -30.40 23.33 -16.98
C GLY A 608 -30.07 24.37 -15.90
N THR A 609 -29.06 24.14 -15.08
CA THR A 609 -28.50 25.15 -14.16
C THR A 609 -27.01 24.91 -14.05
N PHE A 610 -26.21 25.92 -14.39
CA PHE A 610 -24.77 25.76 -14.45
C PHE A 610 -24.16 26.33 -13.15
N LYS A 611 -23.65 25.44 -12.29
CA LYS A 611 -22.88 25.80 -11.09
C LYS A 611 -21.43 25.34 -11.26
N ARG A 612 -20.47 26.19 -10.88
CA ARG A 612 -19.07 25.81 -10.73
C ARG A 612 -18.65 25.89 -9.27
N ILE A 613 -17.91 24.89 -8.82
CA ILE A 613 -17.18 24.87 -7.56
C ILE A 613 -15.70 24.91 -7.92
N ILE A 614 -15.04 26.01 -7.57
CA ILE A 614 -13.61 26.18 -7.82
C ILE A 614 -12.90 26.02 -6.47
N LYS A 615 -12.05 25.01 -6.38
CA LYS A 615 -11.21 24.73 -5.23
C LYS A 615 -9.86 25.42 -5.39
N PRO A 616 -9.18 25.77 -4.29
CA PRO A 616 -7.83 26.32 -4.36
C PRO A 616 -6.89 25.27 -4.96
N ILE A 617 -5.97 25.73 -5.81
CA ILE A 617 -4.89 24.89 -6.35
C ILE A 617 -3.83 24.57 -5.29
N ALA A 618 -3.77 25.38 -4.24
CA ALA A 618 -2.89 25.20 -3.09
C ALA A 618 -3.53 25.83 -1.85
N THR A 619 -3.42 25.13 -0.73
CA THR A 619 -3.74 25.67 0.60
C THR A 619 -2.47 25.58 1.44
N THR A 620 -2.02 26.72 1.95
CA THR A 620 -0.77 26.84 2.70
C THR A 620 -1.07 27.40 4.09
N PHE A 621 -0.46 26.82 5.13
CA PHE A 621 -0.45 27.40 6.46
C PHE A 621 0.88 28.09 6.73
N LEU A 622 0.85 29.37 7.09
CA LEU A 622 2.02 30.11 7.56
C LEU A 622 1.84 30.46 9.03
N GLU A 623 2.76 30.01 9.88
CA GLU A 623 2.84 30.52 11.27
C GLU A 623 3.28 31.99 11.26
N ASP A 624 2.99 32.73 12.33
CA ASP A 624 3.45 34.12 12.49
C ASP A 624 4.97 34.23 12.25
N GLU A 625 5.40 35.31 11.58
CA GLU A 625 6.80 35.47 11.17
C GLU A 625 7.74 35.47 12.39
N LYS A 626 8.43 34.36 12.62
CA LYS A 626 9.54 34.32 13.57
C LYS A 626 10.69 35.15 13.02
N LYS A 627 10.98 36.27 13.68
CA LYS A 627 12.19 37.06 13.42
C LYS A 627 13.36 36.44 14.17
N TYR A 628 14.34 35.93 13.43
CA TYR A 628 15.58 35.44 14.00
C TYR A 628 16.57 36.58 14.20
N ARG A 629 17.31 36.54 15.32
CA ARG A 629 18.53 37.33 15.45
C ARG A 629 19.67 36.59 14.75
N VAL A 630 20.69 37.33 14.32
CA VAL A 630 21.86 36.75 13.65
C VAL A 630 22.57 35.75 14.57
N GLU A 631 22.66 36.04 15.87
CA GLU A 631 23.26 35.16 16.86
C GLU A 631 22.51 33.83 16.98
N ASP A 632 21.18 33.87 16.98
CA ASP A 632 20.32 32.68 17.07
C ASP A 632 20.39 31.82 15.81
N ALA A 633 20.46 32.47 14.63
CA ALA A 633 20.68 31.78 13.36
C ALA A 633 22.04 31.06 13.34
N LEU A 634 23.12 31.75 13.74
CA LEU A 634 24.47 31.17 13.77
C LEU A 634 24.64 30.06 14.82
N ALA A 635 23.89 30.11 15.93
CA ALA A 635 23.94 29.09 16.98
C ALA A 635 23.27 27.76 16.55
N THR A 636 22.31 27.83 15.62
CA THR A 636 21.54 26.65 15.18
C THR A 636 22.03 26.06 13.85
N LEU A 637 22.61 26.88 12.97
CA LEU A 637 23.15 26.43 11.68
C LEU A 637 24.53 25.76 11.81
N LEU A 638 24.86 24.87 10.88
CA LEU A 638 26.17 24.22 10.84
C LEU A 638 27.32 25.23 10.72
N HIS A 639 28.26 25.16 11.65
CA HIS A 639 29.42 26.04 11.67
C HIS A 639 30.35 25.82 10.45
N ALA A 640 30.81 26.92 9.86
CA ALA A 640 31.72 26.93 8.71
C ALA A 640 33.17 27.25 9.14
N ARG A 641 33.92 26.22 9.53
CA ARG A 641 35.30 26.39 10.05
C ARG A 641 36.34 26.82 8.99
N HIS A 642 36.12 26.46 7.73
CA HIS A 642 36.99 26.79 6.60
C HIS A 642 36.14 27.30 5.45
N LEU A 643 36.50 28.46 4.91
CA LEU A 643 35.74 29.17 3.88
C LEU A 643 36.24 28.82 2.47
N PRO A 644 35.46 29.14 1.42
CA PRO A 644 35.83 28.89 0.02
C PRO A 644 37.15 29.52 -0.44
N ASP A 645 37.62 30.55 0.25
CA ASP A 645 38.91 31.22 0.05
C ASP A 645 40.13 30.38 0.48
N SER A 646 39.91 29.22 1.13
CA SER A 646 40.94 28.25 1.53
C SER A 646 40.88 26.98 0.66
N PRO A 647 41.44 26.98 -0.56
CA PRO A 647 41.10 26.03 -1.62
C PRO A 647 41.41 24.55 -1.31
N ILE A 648 42.46 24.26 -0.56
CA ILE A 648 42.85 22.87 -0.25
C ILE A 648 41.96 22.29 0.86
N LYS A 649 41.79 23.02 1.96
CA LYS A 649 40.99 22.57 3.11
C LYS A 649 39.51 22.51 2.77
N TYR A 650 39.02 23.46 1.99
CA TYR A 650 37.63 23.49 1.54
C TYR A 650 37.28 22.30 0.64
N LYS A 651 38.15 21.94 -0.32
CA LYS A 651 37.95 20.74 -1.16
C LYS A 651 37.89 19.44 -0.36
N LEU A 652 38.72 19.30 0.69
CA LEU A 652 38.68 18.12 1.57
C LEU A 652 37.38 18.05 2.37
N ILE A 653 36.82 19.17 2.80
CA ILE A 653 35.52 19.22 3.48
C ILE A 653 34.40 18.83 2.52
N ARG A 654 34.40 19.35 1.28
CA ARG A 654 33.41 18.96 0.27
C ARG A 654 33.47 17.47 -0.05
N LEU A 655 34.67 16.89 -0.07
CA LEU A 655 34.86 15.45 -0.24
C LEU A 655 34.31 14.65 0.96
N LYS A 656 34.52 15.13 2.19
CA LYS A 656 33.93 14.54 3.40
C LYS A 656 32.40 14.56 3.35
N GLU A 657 31.82 15.72 3.05
CA GLU A 657 30.36 15.91 2.92
C GLU A 657 29.77 14.96 1.85
N TYR A 658 30.49 14.74 0.74
CA TYR A 658 30.08 13.80 -0.30
C TYR A 658 30.00 12.34 0.21
N PHE A 659 31.00 11.89 0.98
CA PHE A 659 30.98 10.55 1.57
C PHE A 659 29.93 10.40 2.67
N GLU A 660 29.71 11.42 3.50
CA GLU A 660 28.65 11.42 4.52
C GLU A 660 27.26 11.34 3.88
N ARG A 661 27.05 12.06 2.76
CA ARG A 661 25.81 11.97 1.98
C ARG A 661 25.56 10.56 1.43
N MET A 662 26.59 9.84 0.98
CA MET A 662 26.46 8.47 0.48
C MET A 662 26.08 7.43 1.56
N GLN A 663 26.29 7.74 2.84
CA GLN A 663 25.94 6.86 3.95
C GLN A 663 24.48 7.02 4.39
N THR A 664 23.79 8.06 3.93
CA THR A 664 22.39 8.31 4.25
C THR A 664 21.50 7.60 3.24
N HIS A 665 20.71 6.62 3.70
CA HIS A 665 19.97 5.70 2.82
C HIS A 665 18.47 6.01 2.75
N ASP A 666 17.92 6.76 3.70
CA ASP A 666 16.51 7.15 3.73
C ASP A 666 16.28 8.53 3.09
N SER A 667 15.13 8.70 2.43
CA SER A 667 14.83 9.90 1.63
C SER A 667 14.65 11.16 2.47
N GLN A 668 14.01 11.05 3.64
CA GLN A 668 13.81 12.16 4.56
C GLN A 668 15.14 12.60 5.20
N GLY A 669 15.96 11.65 5.64
CA GLY A 669 17.30 11.89 6.16
C GLY A 669 18.21 12.54 5.12
N LEU A 670 18.12 12.12 3.85
CA LEU A 670 18.87 12.75 2.75
C LEU A 670 18.40 14.20 2.52
N TYR A 671 17.10 14.47 2.58
CA TYR A 671 16.56 15.83 2.47
C TYR A 671 17.04 16.72 3.64
N ILE A 672 16.92 16.24 4.88
CA ILE A 672 17.37 16.97 6.07
C ILE A 672 18.88 17.22 6.00
N PHE A 673 19.67 16.23 5.57
CA PHE A 673 21.10 16.39 5.35
C PHE A 673 21.37 17.50 4.33
N ASP A 674 20.71 17.46 3.16
CA ASP A 674 20.90 18.43 2.08
C ASP A 674 20.45 19.85 2.51
N LEU A 675 19.35 19.98 3.26
CA LEU A 675 18.85 21.25 3.84
C LEU A 675 19.85 21.82 4.86
N THR A 676 20.32 21.00 5.79
CA THR A 676 21.29 21.42 6.83
C THR A 676 22.60 21.90 6.19
N HIS A 677 23.06 21.22 5.13
CA HIS A 677 24.28 21.62 4.40
C HIS A 677 24.07 22.84 3.50
N LEU A 678 22.84 23.10 3.05
CA LEU A 678 22.49 24.36 2.41
C LEU A 678 22.60 25.52 3.41
N GLY A 679 22.16 25.33 4.66
CA GLY A 679 22.37 26.31 5.73
C GLY A 679 23.83 26.56 6.05
N LYS A 680 24.68 25.53 6.00
CA LYS A 680 26.14 25.71 6.07
C LYS A 680 26.67 26.61 4.95
N ARG A 681 26.15 26.52 3.72
CA ARG A 681 26.53 27.44 2.62
C ARG A 681 26.10 28.88 2.91
N ALA A 682 24.94 29.09 3.53
CA ALA A 682 24.51 30.43 3.94
C ALA A 682 25.48 31.04 4.98
N VAL A 683 25.92 30.23 5.96
CA VAL A 683 26.95 30.66 6.95
C VAL A 683 28.29 30.97 6.29
N GLU A 684 28.69 30.22 5.25
CA GLU A 684 29.91 30.51 4.48
C GLU A 684 29.84 31.87 3.77
N ILE A 685 28.72 32.17 3.11
CA ILE A 685 28.48 33.47 2.45
C ILE A 685 28.52 34.60 3.47
N TYR A 686 27.82 34.45 4.60
CA TYR A 686 27.84 35.43 5.71
C TYR A 686 29.26 35.69 6.23
N SER A 687 30.02 34.61 6.45
CA SER A 687 31.38 34.70 6.99
C SER A 687 32.32 35.40 6.01
N LEU A 688 32.24 35.08 4.71
CA LEU A 688 33.02 35.74 3.66
C LEU A 688 32.76 37.25 3.63
N ALA A 689 31.49 37.66 3.68
CA ALA A 689 31.08 39.06 3.72
C ALA A 689 31.68 39.79 4.94
N LYS A 690 31.58 39.18 6.13
CA LYS A 690 32.09 39.75 7.38
C LYS A 690 33.62 39.85 7.42
N THR A 691 34.33 38.94 6.75
CA THR A 691 35.80 38.97 6.65
C THR A 691 36.33 39.92 5.57
N GLY A 692 35.46 40.59 4.81
CA GLY A 692 35.86 41.49 3.73
C GLY A 692 36.46 40.77 2.51
N ALA A 693 35.98 39.55 2.20
CA ALA A 693 36.44 38.80 1.03
C ALA A 693 36.09 39.51 -0.29
N SER A 694 36.81 39.22 -1.38
CA SER A 694 36.55 39.83 -2.68
C SER A 694 35.19 39.42 -3.26
N THR A 695 34.64 40.27 -4.13
CA THR A 695 33.35 40.02 -4.81
C THR A 695 33.30 38.66 -5.51
N ASP A 696 34.42 38.18 -6.06
CA ASP A 696 34.49 36.89 -6.76
C ASP A 696 34.25 35.69 -5.83
N TYR A 697 34.76 35.72 -4.60
CA TYR A 697 34.52 34.64 -3.63
C TYR A 697 33.08 34.64 -3.12
N ILE A 698 32.49 35.82 -2.94
CA ILE A 698 31.07 35.97 -2.57
C ILE A 698 30.20 35.41 -3.71
N ARG A 699 30.46 35.80 -4.96
CA ARG A 699 29.77 35.30 -6.16
C ARG A 699 29.85 33.77 -6.26
N GLY A 700 31.05 33.19 -6.10
CA GLY A 700 31.21 31.72 -6.13
C GLY A 700 30.49 30.98 -4.99
N GLY A 701 30.39 31.60 -3.81
CA GLY A 701 29.58 31.10 -2.70
C GLY A 701 28.10 31.09 -3.02
N ILE A 702 27.59 32.18 -3.61
CA ILE A 702 26.20 32.33 -4.06
C ILE A 702 25.86 31.29 -5.14
N ASP A 703 26.72 31.10 -6.14
CA ASP A 703 26.51 30.09 -7.20
C ASP A 703 26.42 28.68 -6.62
N THR A 704 27.30 28.35 -5.65
CA THR A 704 27.28 27.06 -4.97
C THR A 704 26.01 26.87 -4.14
N TYR A 705 25.54 27.93 -3.47
CA TYR A 705 24.28 27.90 -2.73
C TYR A 705 23.11 27.60 -3.67
N PHE A 706 23.03 28.26 -4.83
CA PHE A 706 21.96 28.04 -5.80
C PHE A 706 21.96 26.63 -6.41
N GLN A 707 23.12 26.12 -6.82
CA GLN A 707 23.23 24.74 -7.30
C GLN A 707 22.71 23.74 -6.26
N LYS A 708 23.00 24.01 -4.98
CA LYS A 708 22.53 23.15 -3.89
C LYS A 708 21.03 23.32 -3.63
N LEU A 709 20.50 24.54 -3.67
CA LEU A 709 19.06 24.81 -3.56
C LEU A 709 18.26 24.12 -4.67
N GLU A 710 18.70 24.21 -5.93
CA GLU A 710 18.09 23.50 -7.06
C GLU A 710 18.12 21.98 -6.86
N SER A 711 19.23 21.44 -6.32
CA SER A 711 19.30 20.01 -6.00
C SER A 711 18.36 19.57 -4.87
N LEU A 712 18.09 20.46 -3.91
CA LEU A 712 17.16 20.22 -2.79
C LEU A 712 15.71 20.23 -3.25
N GLN A 713 15.37 20.99 -4.29
CA GLN A 713 14.02 21.03 -4.87
C GLN A 713 13.61 19.68 -5.47
N LEU A 714 14.54 19.00 -6.15
CA LEU A 714 14.31 17.67 -6.73
C LEU A 714 14.07 16.57 -5.68
N THR A 715 14.33 16.86 -4.40
CA THR A 715 14.14 15.95 -3.28
C THR A 715 13.09 16.42 -2.28
N TYR A 716 12.53 17.63 -2.44
CA TYR A 716 11.43 18.09 -1.61
C TYR A 716 10.22 17.18 -1.82
N PRO A 717 9.57 16.67 -0.74
CA PRO A 717 8.35 15.90 -0.89
C PRO A 717 7.36 16.70 -1.74
N GLU A 718 6.83 16.10 -2.81
CA GLU A 718 5.75 16.74 -3.58
C GLU A 718 4.64 17.14 -2.63
N ARG A 719 4.01 18.30 -2.89
CA ARG A 719 2.82 18.78 -2.20
C ARG A 719 1.78 17.66 -2.17
N PHE A 720 1.76 16.87 -1.10
CA PHE A 720 0.51 16.31 -0.66
C PHE A 720 -0.37 17.52 -0.33
N LEU A 721 -1.65 17.44 -0.67
CA LEU A 721 -2.71 18.32 -0.17
C LEU A 721 -2.82 18.14 1.36
N VAL A 722 -1.73 18.36 2.10
CA VAL A 722 -1.69 18.17 3.53
C VAL A 722 -2.34 19.38 4.13
N GLU A 723 -3.45 19.13 4.81
CA GLU A 723 -4.19 20.08 5.62
C GLU A 723 -3.33 20.74 6.72
N PHE A 724 -2.05 20.36 6.91
CA PHE A 724 -1.05 20.96 7.83
C PHE A 724 0.40 20.77 7.33
N PRO A 725 1.32 21.73 7.54
CA PRO A 725 2.70 21.58 7.09
C PRO A 725 3.37 20.44 7.88
N ASP A 726 3.88 19.46 7.14
CA ASP A 726 4.68 18.38 7.69
C ASP A 726 5.91 18.94 8.42
N GLN A 727 6.54 18.12 9.26
CA GLN A 727 7.70 18.54 10.05
C GLN A 727 8.84 19.06 9.15
N ILE A 728 8.93 18.55 7.92
CA ILE A 728 9.93 18.92 6.92
C ILE A 728 9.67 20.35 6.42
N SER A 729 8.45 20.68 6.00
CA SER A 729 8.10 22.01 5.48
C SER A 729 8.34 23.12 6.49
N ARG A 730 8.03 22.85 7.77
CA ARG A 730 8.34 23.78 8.88
C ARG A 730 9.83 23.95 9.09
N LEU A 731 10.58 22.84 9.12
CA LEU A 731 12.04 22.90 9.22
C LEU A 731 12.63 23.70 8.06
N THR A 732 12.16 23.47 6.82
CA THR A 732 12.61 24.20 5.63
C THR A 732 12.29 25.69 5.72
N HIS A 733 11.08 26.05 6.15
CA HIS A 733 10.69 27.44 6.36
C HIS A 733 11.58 28.14 7.40
N ASP A 734 11.73 27.54 8.59
CA ASP A 734 12.57 28.07 9.67
C ASP A 734 14.04 28.23 9.23
N GLU A 735 14.60 27.25 8.50
CA GLU A 735 15.96 27.34 7.96
C GLU A 735 16.09 28.47 6.93
N PHE A 736 15.14 28.61 6.00
CA PHE A 736 15.20 29.67 4.99
C PHE A 736 15.06 31.08 5.58
N LEU A 737 14.25 31.27 6.64
CA LEU A 737 14.21 32.54 7.36
C LEU A 737 15.55 32.90 8.02
N LYS A 738 16.26 31.91 8.58
CA LYS A 738 17.63 32.13 9.10
C LYS A 738 18.58 32.52 7.97
N HIS A 739 18.49 31.89 6.80
CA HIS A 739 19.34 32.24 5.65
C HIS A 739 19.09 33.68 5.20
N LEU A 740 17.82 34.08 5.04
CA LEU A 740 17.44 35.45 4.69
C LEU A 740 17.97 36.47 5.71
N THR A 741 17.89 36.15 7.01
CA THR A 741 18.44 36.98 8.09
C THR A 741 19.95 37.16 7.95
N LEU A 742 20.68 36.07 7.67
CA LEU A 742 22.12 36.13 7.43
C LEU A 742 22.48 36.94 6.18
N PHE A 743 21.74 36.79 5.07
CA PHE A 743 22.02 37.52 3.83
C PHE A 743 21.75 39.02 3.98
N ALA A 744 20.66 39.39 4.67
CA ALA A 744 20.34 40.78 4.97
C ALA A 744 21.41 41.44 5.86
N ASP A 745 21.93 40.73 6.87
CA ASP A 745 23.01 41.26 7.71
C ASP A 745 24.35 41.32 6.96
N ALA A 746 24.67 40.30 6.16
CA ALA A 746 25.87 40.25 5.33
C ALA A 746 26.00 41.45 4.37
N ALA A 747 24.87 41.93 3.84
CA ALA A 747 24.79 43.07 2.94
C ALA A 747 25.34 44.38 3.55
N ASN A 748 25.41 44.48 4.89
CA ASN A 748 25.96 45.65 5.59
C ASN A 748 27.49 45.69 5.64
N TYR A 749 28.18 44.61 5.26
CA TYR A 749 29.64 44.46 5.40
C TYR A 749 30.42 44.50 4.08
N VAL A 750 29.74 44.68 2.95
CA VAL A 750 30.32 44.49 1.61
C VAL A 750 30.19 45.75 0.73
N ASN A 751 30.86 45.75 -0.42
CA ASN A 751 30.73 46.82 -1.43
C ASN A 751 29.37 46.77 -2.17
N ASP A 752 29.02 47.84 -2.87
CA ASP A 752 27.72 47.95 -3.57
C ASP A 752 27.47 46.79 -4.56
N GLU A 753 28.51 46.34 -5.29
CA GLU A 753 28.39 45.20 -6.23
C GLU A 753 28.02 43.89 -5.50
N SER A 754 28.69 43.59 -4.39
CA SER A 754 28.40 42.39 -3.58
C SER A 754 27.07 42.51 -2.82
N LYS A 755 26.69 43.74 -2.45
CA LYS A 755 25.41 44.04 -1.83
C LYS A 755 24.25 43.70 -2.78
N ASP A 756 24.33 44.15 -4.03
CA ASP A 756 23.35 43.83 -5.07
C ASP A 756 23.22 42.31 -5.30
N LEU A 757 24.35 41.58 -5.25
CA LEU A 757 24.36 40.11 -5.35
C LEU A 757 23.65 39.44 -4.17
N LEU A 758 23.85 39.90 -2.94
CA LEU A 758 23.19 39.36 -1.74
C LEU A 758 21.69 39.70 -1.68
N GLU A 759 21.31 40.90 -2.12
CA GLU A 759 19.91 41.30 -2.27
C GLU A 759 19.22 40.49 -3.39
N SER A 760 19.91 40.20 -4.49
CA SER A 760 19.45 39.29 -5.54
C SER A 760 19.26 37.86 -5.02
N LEU A 761 20.22 37.36 -4.21
CA LEU A 761 20.12 36.06 -3.56
C LEU A 761 18.89 35.97 -2.65
N SER A 762 18.68 37.00 -1.82
CA SER A 762 17.54 37.08 -0.91
C SER A 762 16.22 37.07 -1.68
N ARG A 763 16.09 37.91 -2.73
CA ARG A 763 14.90 37.93 -3.60
C ARG A 763 14.63 36.58 -4.26
N ARG A 764 15.67 35.91 -4.76
CA ARG A 764 15.52 34.59 -5.39
C ARG A 764 15.12 33.54 -4.37
N LEU A 765 15.71 33.52 -3.17
CA LEU A 765 15.30 32.60 -2.11
C LEU A 765 13.84 32.84 -1.67
N SER A 766 13.41 34.10 -1.53
CA SER A 766 12.01 34.42 -1.25
C SER A 766 11.07 33.96 -2.35
N ALA A 767 11.43 34.14 -3.63
CA ALA A 767 10.64 33.62 -4.74
C ALA A 767 10.57 32.08 -4.74
N GLU A 768 11.65 31.40 -4.33
CA GLU A 768 11.63 29.94 -4.15
C GLU A 768 10.78 29.52 -2.94
N MET A 769 10.76 30.28 -1.84
CA MET A 769 9.84 30.05 -0.72
C MET A 769 8.39 30.09 -1.18
N VAL A 770 8.01 31.07 -2.00
CA VAL A 770 6.66 31.16 -2.59
C VAL A 770 6.34 29.94 -3.46
N LYS A 771 7.23 29.56 -4.38
CA LYS A 771 7.05 28.36 -5.21
C LYS A 771 6.88 27.08 -4.40
N LEU A 772 7.62 26.94 -3.30
CA LEU A 772 7.53 25.80 -2.40
C LEU A 772 6.28 25.83 -1.49
N GLY A 773 5.52 26.94 -1.47
CA GLY A 773 4.39 27.11 -0.55
C GLY A 773 4.84 27.39 0.89
N LEU A 774 5.98 28.05 1.06
CA LEU A 774 6.54 28.46 2.35
C LEU A 774 6.41 29.97 2.60
N ALA A 775 5.82 30.72 1.67
CA ALA A 775 5.51 32.14 1.77
C ALA A 775 4.28 32.48 0.90
N ALA A 776 3.62 33.59 1.18
CA ALA A 776 2.48 34.11 0.42
C ALA A 776 2.96 34.82 -0.87
N ASP A 777 2.20 34.76 -1.95
CA ASP A 777 2.44 35.57 -3.15
C ASP A 777 2.11 37.06 -2.89
N TYR A 778 1.07 37.35 -2.09
CA TYR A 778 0.73 38.70 -1.64
C TYR A 778 1.24 38.98 -0.22
N PRO A 779 1.85 40.15 0.05
CA PRO A 779 2.29 40.51 1.39
C PRO A 779 1.14 40.47 2.40
N LEU A 780 1.34 39.75 3.52
CA LEU A 780 0.35 39.64 4.59
C LEU A 780 0.19 40.99 5.31
N ARG A 781 -1.02 41.58 5.24
CA ARG A 781 -1.37 42.86 5.87
C ARG A 781 -2.30 42.71 7.06
N ILE A 782 -3.03 41.60 7.15
CA ILE A 782 -3.83 41.27 8.34
C ILE A 782 -2.89 41.02 9.52
N LYS A 783 -3.26 41.54 10.70
CA LYS A 783 -2.53 41.27 11.94
C LYS A 783 -3.16 40.11 12.68
N LEU A 784 -2.34 39.16 13.13
CA LEU A 784 -2.80 38.09 14.03
C LEU A 784 -3.15 38.69 15.39
N ASN A 785 -4.24 38.21 15.97
CA ASN A 785 -4.54 38.43 17.37
C ASN A 785 -3.83 37.35 18.23
N LYS A 786 -3.91 37.44 19.56
CA LYS A 786 -3.26 36.49 20.49
C LYS A 786 -3.80 35.05 20.39
N GLU A 787 -4.90 34.85 19.69
CA GLU A 787 -5.64 33.60 19.65
C GLU A 787 -5.49 32.89 18.30
N ASN A 788 -4.98 33.57 17.27
CA ASN A 788 -4.59 32.98 16.00
C ASN A 788 -3.19 32.36 16.09
N SER A 789 -2.98 31.22 15.43
CA SER A 789 -1.66 30.57 15.33
C SER A 789 -0.91 30.87 14.03
N GLY A 790 -1.54 31.53 13.06
CA GLY A 790 -1.01 31.72 11.72
C GLY A 790 -2.09 32.10 10.72
N PHE A 791 -1.76 31.98 9.44
CA PHE A 791 -2.59 32.30 8.29
C PHE A 791 -2.80 31.07 7.40
N TRP A 792 -4.04 30.85 6.99
CA TRP A 792 -4.38 29.96 5.87
C TRP A 792 -4.43 30.77 4.59
N ILE A 793 -3.66 30.38 3.59
CA ILE A 793 -3.59 31.04 2.29
C ILE A 793 -4.12 30.06 1.26
N HIS A 794 -5.19 30.46 0.58
CA HIS A 794 -5.84 29.69 -0.47
C HIS A 794 -5.57 30.36 -1.80
N SER A 795 -4.78 29.70 -2.64
CA SER A 795 -4.40 30.23 -3.94
C SER A 795 -5.33 29.69 -5.03
N PHE A 796 -5.90 30.59 -5.82
CA PHE A 796 -6.73 30.31 -6.98
C PHE A 796 -5.99 30.77 -8.24
N LYS A 797 -6.03 29.97 -9.30
CA LYS A 797 -5.33 30.27 -10.55
C LYS A 797 -6.27 30.13 -11.73
N ASP A 798 -6.03 30.92 -12.76
CA ASP A 798 -6.77 30.93 -14.02
C ASP A 798 -8.27 31.23 -13.80
N LEU A 799 -8.57 32.01 -12.75
CA LEU A 799 -9.93 32.43 -12.43
C LEU A 799 -10.45 33.36 -13.54
N ALA A 800 -11.68 33.14 -14.00
CA ALA A 800 -12.31 34.04 -14.96
C ALA A 800 -12.89 35.27 -14.25
N LYS A 801 -12.89 36.42 -14.92
CA LYS A 801 -13.51 37.64 -14.38
C LYS A 801 -14.99 37.40 -14.10
N GLY A 802 -15.43 37.67 -12.87
CA GLY A 802 -16.82 37.48 -12.47
C GLY A 802 -17.06 37.57 -10.97
N SER A 803 -18.33 37.41 -10.57
CA SER A 803 -18.75 37.39 -9.18
C SER A 803 -18.84 35.96 -8.65
N TYR A 804 -18.22 35.70 -7.51
CA TYR A 804 -18.14 34.38 -6.89
C TYR A 804 -18.60 34.44 -5.44
N GLN A 805 -19.39 33.46 -5.02
CA GLN A 805 -19.70 33.23 -3.61
C GLN A 805 -18.53 32.49 -2.97
N LEU A 806 -17.97 33.07 -1.90
CA LEU A 806 -16.95 32.43 -1.11
C LEU A 806 -17.60 31.59 0.00
N VAL A 807 -17.33 30.29 0.00
CA VAL A 807 -17.90 29.30 0.92
C VAL A 807 -16.78 28.55 1.65
N THR A 808 -16.98 28.23 2.92
CA THR A 808 -16.01 27.50 3.75
C THR A 808 -16.66 26.42 4.59
N ASP A 809 -15.91 25.37 4.92
CA ASP A 809 -16.35 24.29 5.82
C ASP A 809 -16.16 24.63 7.31
N LEU A 810 -15.82 25.88 7.66
CA LEU A 810 -15.79 26.33 9.04
C LEU A 810 -17.18 26.22 9.67
N THR A 811 -17.34 25.19 10.49
CA THR A 811 -18.47 25.02 11.40
C THR A 811 -18.29 25.95 12.58
N MET A 812 -19.33 26.71 12.94
CA MET A 812 -19.41 27.42 14.21
C MET A 812 -19.74 26.40 15.31
N PRO A 813 -18.85 26.06 16.26
CA PRO A 813 -19.24 25.18 17.36
C PRO A 813 -20.27 25.88 18.25
N ASP A 814 -21.34 25.19 18.62
CA ASP A 814 -22.46 25.65 19.47
C ASP A 814 -22.07 26.07 20.92
N ALA A 815 -20.79 26.29 21.22
CA ALA A 815 -20.30 26.64 22.57
C ALA A 815 -19.60 28.02 22.68
N SER A 816 -19.49 28.79 21.59
CA SER A 816 -19.05 30.18 21.68
C SER A 816 -19.70 31.04 20.59
N GLN A 817 -21.02 31.26 20.71
CA GLN A 817 -21.74 32.26 19.90
C GLN A 817 -21.15 33.68 19.99
N THR A 818 -20.19 33.94 20.89
CA THR A 818 -19.65 35.28 21.16
C THR A 818 -18.32 35.62 20.47
N LEU A 819 -17.70 34.71 19.69
CA LEU A 819 -16.29 34.90 19.27
C LEU A 819 -16.05 35.20 17.78
N LEU A 820 -17.05 35.09 16.90
CA LEU A 820 -16.91 35.43 15.47
C LEU A 820 -18.19 36.05 14.89
N ASP A 821 -18.67 37.16 15.47
CA ASP A 821 -19.67 38.00 14.80
C ASP A 821 -19.14 38.49 13.44
N THR A 822 -17.83 38.76 13.36
CA THR A 822 -17.15 39.16 12.12
C THR A 822 -15.80 38.45 11.94
N ILE A 823 -15.44 38.10 10.70
CA ILE A 823 -14.12 37.56 10.31
C ILE A 823 -13.41 38.61 9.44
N GLN A 824 -12.13 38.90 9.73
CA GLN A 824 -11.25 39.63 8.81
C GLN A 824 -10.53 38.64 7.90
N LEU A 825 -10.61 38.86 6.59
CA LEU A 825 -9.86 38.11 5.58
C LEU A 825 -9.16 39.08 4.64
N GLN A 826 -8.15 38.60 3.92
CA GLN A 826 -7.42 39.38 2.91
C GLN A 826 -7.60 38.71 1.57
N ILE A 827 -8.09 39.47 0.60
CA ILE A 827 -8.15 39.07 -0.80
C ILE A 827 -7.06 39.86 -1.51
N ASP A 828 -6.04 39.17 -1.99
CA ASP A 828 -4.85 39.76 -2.58
C ASP A 828 -4.19 40.80 -1.64
N ASN A 829 -4.35 42.10 -1.90
CA ASN A 829 -3.81 43.19 -1.08
C ASN A 829 -4.87 43.91 -0.21
N GLU A 830 -6.14 43.53 -0.33
CA GLU A 830 -7.27 44.20 0.33
C GLU A 830 -7.77 43.40 1.52
N ILE A 831 -8.01 44.09 2.65
CA ILE A 831 -8.57 43.48 3.87
C ILE A 831 -10.07 43.74 3.89
N VAL A 832 -10.86 42.67 4.05
CA VAL A 832 -12.32 42.73 4.14
C VAL A 832 -12.78 42.15 5.47
N THR A 833 -13.78 42.78 6.09
CA THR A 833 -14.48 42.25 7.26
C THR A 833 -15.86 41.75 6.85
N ILE A 834 -16.21 40.53 7.24
CA ILE A 834 -17.45 39.85 6.83
C ILE A 834 -18.19 39.22 8.01
N GLU A 835 -19.50 39.05 7.86
CA GLU A 835 -20.37 38.30 8.79
C GLU A 835 -20.76 36.96 8.16
N PRO A 836 -20.19 35.83 8.60
CA PRO A 836 -20.46 34.53 7.99
C PRO A 836 -21.89 34.04 8.25
N LYS A 837 -22.53 33.46 7.23
CA LYS A 837 -23.84 32.80 7.36
C LYS A 837 -23.67 31.30 7.35
N PHE A 838 -23.92 30.65 8.49
CA PHE A 838 -23.82 29.20 8.62
C PHE A 838 -25.10 28.51 8.11
N ASP A 839 -24.94 27.58 7.18
CA ASP A 839 -26.00 26.63 6.81
C ASP A 839 -25.79 25.30 7.54
N LYS A 840 -26.65 25.04 8.51
CA LYS A 840 -26.62 23.81 9.32
C LYS A 840 -26.74 22.54 8.46
N LYS A 841 -27.49 22.57 7.34
CA LYS A 841 -27.76 21.37 6.55
C LYS A 841 -26.56 20.91 5.72
N SER A 842 -25.84 21.84 5.11
CA SER A 842 -24.63 21.55 4.33
C SER A 842 -23.39 21.39 5.23
N GLY A 843 -23.41 22.03 6.41
CA GLY A 843 -22.25 22.14 7.28
C GLY A 843 -21.18 23.08 6.71
N PHE A 844 -21.60 24.04 5.86
CA PHE A 844 -20.76 25.07 5.28
C PHE A 844 -21.25 26.46 5.69
N SER A 845 -20.32 27.40 5.77
CA SER A 845 -20.58 28.82 5.99
C SER A 845 -20.39 29.59 4.68
N VAL A 846 -21.41 30.34 4.26
CA VAL A 846 -21.30 31.31 3.17
C VAL A 846 -20.73 32.60 3.75
N LEU A 847 -19.54 32.99 3.28
CA LEU A 847 -18.80 34.15 3.77
C LEU A 847 -19.36 35.45 3.17
N ASN A 848 -19.24 35.64 1.86
CA ASN A 848 -19.87 36.73 1.10
C ASN A 848 -19.74 36.45 -0.42
N SER A 849 -20.26 37.32 -1.27
CA SER A 849 -19.95 37.35 -2.71
C SER A 849 -18.88 38.41 -3.02
N PHE A 850 -17.91 38.07 -3.85
CA PHE A 850 -16.79 38.93 -4.24
C PHE A 850 -16.59 38.91 -5.75
N ASP A 851 -16.20 40.06 -6.31
CA ASP A 851 -15.82 40.16 -7.71
C ASP A 851 -14.30 39.96 -7.84
N PHE A 852 -13.91 39.03 -8.71
CA PHE A 852 -12.51 38.75 -9.03
C PHE A 852 -12.21 39.14 -10.47
N ASP A 853 -10.99 39.64 -10.70
CA ASP A 853 -10.45 39.84 -12.04
C ASP A 853 -9.96 38.51 -12.64
N SER A 854 -9.49 38.55 -13.89
CA SER A 854 -8.95 37.35 -14.53
C SER A 854 -7.52 37.08 -14.06
N GLY A 855 -7.24 35.88 -13.56
CA GLY A 855 -5.86 35.44 -13.27
C GLY A 855 -5.70 34.71 -11.94
N PHE A 856 -4.58 35.01 -11.27
CA PHE A 856 -4.21 34.42 -9.98
C PHE A 856 -4.69 35.33 -8.84
N HIS A 857 -5.23 34.71 -7.79
CA HIS A 857 -5.73 35.39 -6.60
C HIS A 857 -5.41 34.59 -5.35
N GLU A 858 -5.17 35.27 -4.22
CA GLU A 858 -5.03 34.64 -2.92
C GLU A 858 -6.11 35.12 -1.96
N VAL A 859 -6.74 34.17 -1.27
CA VAL A 859 -7.62 34.45 -0.13
C VAL A 859 -6.92 33.97 1.13
N THR A 860 -6.57 34.91 1.99
CA THR A 860 -5.92 34.66 3.26
C THR A 860 -6.91 34.80 4.41
N ILE A 861 -7.03 33.75 5.22
CA ILE A 861 -7.86 33.71 6.41
C ILE A 861 -6.94 33.52 7.61
N PRO A 862 -6.93 34.43 8.61
CA PRO A 862 -6.29 34.17 9.88
C PRO A 862 -6.86 32.88 10.47
N SER A 863 -6.00 31.95 10.87
CA SER A 863 -6.44 30.68 11.45
C SER A 863 -7.47 30.96 12.53
N PRO A 864 -8.71 30.44 12.42
CA PRO A 864 -9.72 30.68 13.44
C PRO A 864 -9.12 30.26 14.78
N LEU A 865 -9.47 31.00 15.83
CA LEU A 865 -8.95 30.81 17.17
C LEU A 865 -8.74 29.32 17.42
N ASN A 866 -7.51 28.96 17.77
CA ASN A 866 -7.21 27.66 18.35
C ASN A 866 -8.28 27.37 19.40
N GLN A 867 -9.26 26.49 19.10
CA GLN A 867 -10.36 26.25 20.04
C GLN A 867 -9.71 25.51 21.20
N LEU A 868 -9.52 26.24 22.29
CA LEU A 868 -8.78 25.77 23.43
C LEU A 868 -9.63 24.69 24.11
N VAL A 869 -9.19 23.45 23.97
CA VAL A 869 -9.87 22.28 24.57
C VAL A 869 -9.35 22.06 25.98
N VAL A 870 -8.06 22.33 26.19
CA VAL A 870 -7.42 22.26 27.51
C VAL A 870 -6.53 23.48 27.70
N ASP A 871 -6.75 24.22 28.80
CA ASP A 871 -5.84 25.27 29.29
C ASP A 871 -5.53 25.02 30.77
N GLN A 872 -4.32 24.58 31.07
CA GLN A 872 -3.87 24.31 32.42
C GLN A 872 -2.55 25.03 32.69
N ASN A 873 -2.64 26.13 33.43
CA ASN A 873 -1.50 26.98 33.77
C ASN A 873 -0.82 26.61 35.10
N LYS A 874 -1.37 25.64 35.87
CA LYS A 874 -0.77 25.19 37.14
C LYS A 874 0.45 24.29 36.93
N GLU A 875 1.44 24.42 37.80
CA GLU A 875 2.58 23.49 37.87
C GLU A 875 2.13 22.12 38.37
N ILE A 876 2.46 21.08 37.61
CA ILE A 876 2.20 19.68 37.94
C ILE A 876 3.56 19.00 38.12
N ASN A 877 3.81 18.49 39.32
CA ASN A 877 5.03 17.73 39.61
C ASN A 877 4.80 16.24 39.42
N LEU A 878 5.46 15.64 38.44
CA LEU A 878 5.42 14.21 38.12
C LEU A 878 6.68 13.54 38.65
N ILE A 879 6.51 12.72 39.69
CA ILE A 879 7.60 11.96 40.32
C ILE A 879 7.32 10.48 40.13
N SER A 880 8.13 9.78 39.34
CA SER A 880 8.06 8.32 39.23
C SER A 880 8.62 7.65 40.48
N GLY A 881 8.04 6.50 40.84
CA GLY A 881 8.62 5.61 41.84
C GLY A 881 9.69 4.70 41.21
N ASP A 882 10.36 3.89 42.02
CA ASP A 882 11.41 2.98 41.53
C ASP A 882 10.87 1.92 40.55
N GLN A 883 9.58 1.59 40.64
CA GLN A 883 8.92 0.60 39.78
C GLN A 883 7.56 1.04 39.22
N SER A 884 7.12 2.27 39.50
CA SER A 884 5.85 2.81 39.05
C SER A 884 6.07 4.10 38.27
N ASN A 885 5.36 4.28 37.17
CA ASN A 885 5.35 5.56 36.46
C ASN A 885 4.47 6.58 37.20
N SER A 886 4.64 7.84 36.82
CA SER A 886 3.75 8.93 37.22
C SER A 886 3.15 9.56 35.97
N GLN A 887 1.87 9.93 36.02
CA GLN A 887 1.12 10.37 34.86
C GLN A 887 0.21 11.55 35.18
N ALA A 888 0.11 12.50 34.24
CA ALA A 888 -0.97 13.48 34.18
C ALA A 888 -1.78 13.24 32.89
N VAL A 889 -3.09 13.12 33.02
CA VAL A 889 -4.01 12.75 31.94
C VAL A 889 -4.96 13.92 31.65
N PHE A 890 -5.07 14.28 30.39
CA PHE A 890 -5.93 15.36 29.91
C PHE A 890 -6.90 14.81 28.86
N PRO A 891 -8.17 14.55 29.21
CA PRO A 891 -9.18 14.16 28.23
C PRO A 891 -9.52 15.35 27.32
N LEU A 892 -9.77 15.06 26.03
CA LEU A 892 -10.19 16.07 25.06
C LEU A 892 -11.70 15.99 24.87
N LEU A 893 -12.41 17.02 25.31
CA LEU A 893 -13.86 17.13 25.16
C LEU A 893 -14.23 18.58 24.79
N PRO A 894 -14.88 18.84 23.64
CA PRO A 894 -15.25 17.88 22.60
C PRO A 894 -14.03 17.36 21.80
N PHE A 895 -14.12 16.11 21.34
CA PHE A 895 -13.10 15.47 20.50
C PHE A 895 -13.61 15.33 19.06
N ASP A 896 -12.74 15.60 18.10
CA ASP A 896 -12.99 15.38 16.68
C ASP A 896 -11.79 14.59 16.11
N PRO A 897 -11.99 13.35 15.63
CA PRO A 897 -10.92 12.49 15.15
C PRO A 897 -10.36 12.90 13.78
N PHE A 898 -10.98 13.87 13.10
CA PHE A 898 -10.63 14.29 11.74
C PHE A 898 -9.91 15.63 11.68
N VAL A 899 -9.52 16.21 12.83
CA VAL A 899 -8.79 17.48 12.91
C VAL A 899 -7.50 17.34 13.70
N SER A 900 -6.54 18.22 13.43
CA SER A 900 -5.28 18.25 14.18
C SER A 900 -5.41 19.04 15.48
N TYR A 901 -4.63 18.64 16.48
CA TYR A 901 -4.51 19.32 17.77
C TYR A 901 -3.10 19.85 17.97
N LYS A 902 -2.95 21.13 18.33
CA LYS A 902 -1.68 21.72 18.78
C LYS A 902 -1.53 21.53 20.28
N ILE A 903 -0.49 20.82 20.69
CA ILE A 903 -0.16 20.55 22.09
C ILE A 903 1.07 21.38 22.43
N SER A 904 0.94 22.31 23.37
CA SER A 904 2.00 23.19 23.86
C SER A 904 2.15 23.06 25.37
N PHE A 905 3.38 23.03 25.89
CA PHE A 905 3.65 22.92 27.32
C PHE A 905 5.08 23.35 27.65
N ASP A 906 5.29 23.71 28.91
CA ASP A 906 6.62 23.89 29.48
C ASP A 906 6.96 22.70 30.36
N TYR A 907 8.21 22.25 30.32
CA TYR A 907 8.69 21.15 31.17
C TYR A 907 10.09 21.42 31.73
N TRP A 908 10.36 20.87 32.91
CA TRP A 908 11.66 20.90 33.57
C TRP A 908 11.97 19.54 34.19
N ILE A 909 12.99 18.86 33.68
CA ILE A 909 13.46 17.56 34.19
C ILE A 909 14.45 17.82 35.32
N LYS A 910 13.99 17.77 36.57
CA LYS A 910 14.85 17.95 37.77
C LYS A 910 15.75 16.75 38.00
N ARG A 911 15.25 15.54 37.76
CA ARG A 911 15.98 14.29 37.94
C ARG A 911 15.55 13.27 36.90
N GLY A 912 16.51 12.58 36.27
CA GLY A 912 16.27 11.58 35.24
C GLY A 912 16.55 12.11 33.83
N ARG A 913 15.93 11.51 32.80
CA ARG A 913 16.35 11.75 31.40
C ARG A 913 15.26 12.22 30.46
N VAL A 914 14.02 11.76 30.62
CA VAL A 914 12.97 11.92 29.59
C VAL A 914 11.60 12.11 30.23
N VAL A 915 10.79 12.99 29.64
CA VAL A 915 9.32 13.00 29.79
C VAL A 915 8.68 12.54 28.48
N SER A 916 7.65 11.69 28.56
CA SER A 916 6.94 11.18 27.39
C SER A 916 5.56 11.80 27.30
N VAL A 917 5.12 12.19 26.10
CA VAL A 917 3.75 12.58 25.81
C VAL A 917 3.12 11.50 24.95
N LEU A 918 2.02 10.91 25.43
CA LEU A 918 1.29 9.82 24.79
C LEU A 918 -0.09 10.30 24.38
N ALA A 919 -0.62 9.73 23.31
CA ALA A 919 -2.04 9.84 23.00
C ALA A 919 -2.71 8.49 23.26
N GLU A 920 -3.71 8.48 24.13
CA GLU A 920 -4.56 7.33 24.42
C GLU A 920 -5.89 7.46 23.70
N TYR A 921 -6.27 6.43 22.96
CA TYR A 921 -7.53 6.36 22.21
C TYR A 921 -8.43 5.26 22.76
N ASP A 922 -9.75 5.40 22.63
CA ASP A 922 -10.72 4.34 22.95
C ASP A 922 -10.42 3.02 22.20
N ASN A 923 -9.87 3.12 20.99
CA ASN A 923 -9.56 2.00 20.10
C ASN A 923 -8.08 1.56 20.05
N ASP A 924 -7.26 1.93 21.04
CA ASP A 924 -5.89 1.40 21.10
C ASP A 924 -5.89 -0.12 21.28
N VAL A 925 -5.00 -0.79 20.56
CA VAL A 925 -4.79 -2.23 20.70
C VAL A 925 -4.29 -2.56 22.10
N LEU A 926 -4.95 -3.50 22.77
CA LEU A 926 -4.47 -4.10 24.01
C LEU A 926 -3.71 -5.39 23.68
N VAL A 927 -2.40 -5.37 23.86
CA VAL A 927 -1.52 -6.54 23.67
C VAL A 927 -1.06 -7.02 25.04
N ASP A 928 -1.35 -8.26 25.40
CA ASP A 928 -1.02 -8.84 26.72
C ASP A 928 -1.54 -8.00 27.90
N GLY A 929 -2.73 -7.40 27.74
CA GLY A 929 -3.36 -6.52 28.73
C GLY A 929 -2.72 -5.12 28.86
N LYS A 930 -1.70 -4.81 28.04
CA LYS A 930 -1.07 -3.48 27.98
C LYS A 930 -1.49 -2.73 26.73
N ARG A 931 -1.78 -1.45 26.91
CA ARG A 931 -2.12 -0.54 25.82
C ARG A 931 -0.89 -0.28 24.93
N LYS A 932 -1.04 -0.51 23.64
CA LYS A 932 -0.07 -0.15 22.62
C LYS A 932 -0.44 1.21 22.03
N TYR A 933 0.14 2.27 22.57
CA TYR A 933 -0.10 3.64 22.12
C TYR A 933 0.33 3.81 20.66
N SER A 934 -0.50 4.48 19.87
CA SER A 934 -0.15 4.81 18.50
C SER A 934 0.82 5.97 18.36
N PHE A 935 0.87 6.82 19.39
CA PHE A 935 1.68 8.01 19.44
C PHE A 935 2.39 8.10 20.79
N GLU A 936 3.71 8.23 20.73
CA GLU A 936 4.59 8.49 21.86
C GLU A 936 5.71 9.41 21.40
N GLN A 937 5.79 10.61 21.97
CA GLN A 937 6.90 11.53 21.76
C GLN A 937 7.69 11.68 23.06
N ARG A 938 9.02 11.61 22.96
CA ARG A 938 9.94 11.65 24.10
C ARG A 938 10.77 12.92 24.06
N PHE A 939 10.78 13.65 25.16
CA PHE A 939 11.53 14.89 25.33
C PHE A 939 12.65 14.68 26.35
N GLY A 940 13.89 14.78 25.87
CA GLY A 940 15.11 14.44 26.62
C GLY A 940 15.84 15.64 27.22
N ASN A 941 16.87 15.34 28.02
CA ASN A 941 17.83 16.31 28.54
C ASN A 941 19.01 16.47 27.57
N ASP A 942 19.45 17.70 27.28
CA ASP A 942 20.61 17.99 26.42
C ASP A 942 21.91 18.16 27.23
N GLY A 943 21.83 18.08 28.56
CA GLY A 943 22.94 18.19 29.50
C GLY A 943 22.63 19.21 30.60
N TYR A 944 22.48 18.75 31.84
CA TYR A 944 22.30 19.54 33.08
C TYR A 944 21.55 20.89 32.92
N ASP A 945 20.38 20.89 32.28
CA ASP A 945 19.53 22.09 32.14
C ASP A 945 18.73 22.36 33.43
N ASN A 946 19.02 23.48 34.11
CA ASN A 946 18.32 23.93 35.33
C ASN A 946 17.20 24.97 35.02
N TYR A 947 16.47 24.83 33.92
CA TYR A 947 15.44 25.79 33.51
C TYR A 947 14.25 25.09 32.82
N TYR A 948 13.11 25.80 32.73
CA TYR A 948 11.94 25.37 31.98
C TYR A 948 12.18 25.45 30.48
N LYS A 949 11.89 24.38 29.75
CA LYS A 949 11.88 24.33 28.28
C LYS A 949 10.44 24.36 27.79
N SER A 950 10.16 25.24 26.82
CA SER A 950 8.87 25.26 26.11
C SER A 950 8.93 24.33 24.90
N ASN A 951 7.85 23.58 24.67
CA ASN A 951 7.71 22.76 23.47
C ASN A 951 6.28 22.85 22.93
N SER A 952 6.14 22.63 21.62
CA SER A 952 4.85 22.48 20.99
C SER A 952 4.92 21.58 19.77
N PHE A 953 3.92 20.73 19.58
CA PHE A 953 3.79 19.88 18.40
C PHE A 953 2.33 19.71 18.01
N TYR A 954 2.09 19.19 16.80
CA TYR A 954 0.75 18.92 16.29
C TYR A 954 0.52 17.42 16.27
N LEU A 955 -0.68 16.99 16.62
CA LEU A 955 -1.12 15.61 16.62
C LEU A 955 -2.44 15.50 15.87
N THR A 956 -2.45 14.76 14.77
CA THR A 956 -3.69 14.35 14.11
C THR A 956 -4.13 13.00 14.70
N PRO A 957 -5.33 12.91 15.28
CA PRO A 957 -5.87 11.66 15.82
C PRO A 957 -6.00 10.57 14.77
N ARG A 958 -6.26 9.35 15.24
CA ARG A 958 -6.68 8.25 14.37
C ARG A 958 -8.15 8.42 14.01
N GLY A 959 -8.46 8.41 12.71
CA GLY A 959 -9.82 8.63 12.20
C GLY A 959 -10.89 7.69 12.78
N GLY A 960 -10.54 6.45 13.16
CA GLY A 960 -11.48 5.49 13.78
C GLY A 960 -11.67 5.64 15.29
N SER A 961 -11.05 6.62 15.95
CA SER A 961 -11.22 6.85 17.39
C SER A 961 -12.41 7.76 17.69
N SER A 962 -12.98 7.65 18.88
CA SER A 962 -14.09 8.48 19.36
C SER A 962 -13.72 9.30 20.59
N GLU A 963 -12.60 8.96 21.22
CA GLU A 963 -12.05 9.69 22.36
C GLU A 963 -10.52 9.73 22.26
N MET A 964 -9.93 10.83 22.72
CA MET A 964 -8.48 10.96 22.89
C MET A 964 -8.15 11.58 24.24
N ARG A 965 -7.12 11.03 24.91
CA ARG A 965 -6.53 11.62 26.12
C ARG A 965 -5.04 11.84 25.89
N ILE A 966 -4.55 13.03 26.24
CA ILE A 966 -3.13 13.32 26.23
C ILE A 966 -2.55 12.98 27.59
N VAL A 967 -1.54 12.10 27.61
CA VAL A 967 -0.91 11.61 28.84
C VAL A 967 0.55 12.03 28.88
N PHE A 968 0.90 12.86 29.87
CA PHE A 968 2.28 13.12 30.22
C PHE A 968 2.75 12.01 31.16
N ARG A 969 3.60 11.11 30.67
CA ARG A 969 4.14 9.97 31.42
C ARG A 969 5.62 10.16 31.73
N VAL A 970 5.95 9.96 32.99
CA VAL A 970 7.33 9.90 33.49
C VAL A 970 7.61 8.49 33.99
N ASP A 971 8.56 7.83 33.34
CA ASP A 971 9.03 6.49 33.72
C ASP A 971 10.33 6.58 34.56
N PRO A 972 10.61 5.62 35.45
CA PRO A 972 11.90 5.55 36.14
C PRO A 972 13.05 5.44 35.14
N PHE A 973 14.08 6.25 35.33
CA PHE A 973 15.29 6.22 34.51
C PHE A 973 16.14 5.02 34.92
N ASN A 974 16.69 4.31 33.92
CA ASN A 974 17.51 3.14 34.13
C ASN A 974 18.86 3.29 33.40
N ASP A 975 19.96 3.15 34.14
CA ASP A 975 21.33 3.23 33.62
C ASP A 975 22.03 1.87 33.53
N CYS A 976 21.31 0.74 33.59
CA CYS A 976 21.91 -0.60 33.58
C CYS A 976 22.90 -0.79 32.40
N ARG A 977 22.58 -0.23 31.22
CA ARG A 977 23.44 -0.29 30.02
C ARG A 977 24.54 0.77 29.95
N ASP A 978 24.43 1.84 30.74
CA ASP A 978 25.38 2.96 30.73
C ASP A 978 26.52 2.77 31.74
N THR A 979 26.44 1.73 32.58
CA THR A 979 27.47 1.38 33.57
C THR A 979 28.81 0.92 32.97
N GLY A 980 28.98 0.96 31.64
CA GLY A 980 30.26 0.72 30.99
C GLY A 980 30.70 -0.74 30.92
N VAL A 981 29.85 -1.71 31.29
CA VAL A 981 30.14 -3.14 31.12
C VAL A 981 29.76 -3.56 29.69
N PRO A 982 30.72 -3.73 28.77
CA PRO A 982 30.42 -4.21 27.45
C PRO A 982 30.05 -5.69 27.60
N PHE A 983 28.85 -6.08 27.15
CA PHE A 983 28.36 -7.47 27.16
C PHE A 983 27.83 -8.05 28.48
N SER A 984 27.03 -7.32 29.29
CA SER A 984 26.22 -8.03 30.28
C SER A 984 24.89 -8.54 29.68
N PRO A 985 24.71 -9.85 29.41
CA PRO A 985 23.40 -10.42 29.11
C PRO A 985 22.40 -10.25 30.26
N THR A 986 22.82 -9.85 31.47
CA THR A 986 21.92 -9.69 32.63
C THR A 986 21.03 -8.46 32.55
N CYS A 987 21.41 -7.36 31.87
CA CYS A 987 20.51 -6.22 31.65
C CYS A 987 19.39 -6.51 30.61
N LYS A 988 19.35 -7.72 30.04
CA LYS A 988 18.19 -8.23 29.26
C LYS A 988 17.14 -8.88 30.15
N ASP A 989 17.50 -9.28 31.37
CA ASP A 989 16.55 -9.80 32.36
C ASP A 989 15.83 -8.62 33.03
N ASP A 990 14.50 -8.58 32.94
CA ASP A 990 13.69 -7.49 33.47
C ASP A 990 13.78 -7.38 35.01
N SER A 991 14.00 -8.48 35.73
CA SER A 991 14.13 -8.46 37.19
C SER A 991 15.43 -7.80 37.63
N TYR A 992 16.54 -8.13 36.95
CA TYR A 992 17.85 -7.51 37.18
C TYR A 992 17.87 -6.06 36.71
N LYS A 993 17.29 -5.78 35.54
CA LYS A 993 17.20 -4.40 35.02
C LYS A 993 16.51 -3.49 36.01
N LYS A 994 15.41 -3.93 36.65
CA LYS A 994 14.66 -3.13 37.62
C LYS A 994 15.48 -2.65 38.83
N SER A 995 16.57 -3.31 39.22
CA SER A 995 17.41 -2.85 40.35
C SER A 995 18.22 -1.59 40.04
N PHE A 996 18.33 -1.21 38.76
CA PHE A 996 19.01 0.01 38.31
C PHE A 996 18.03 1.16 38.04
N ASN A 997 16.74 0.98 38.32
CA ASN A 997 15.76 2.05 38.20
C ASN A 997 16.00 3.11 39.29
N LYS A 998 15.99 4.37 38.87
CA LYS A 998 16.02 5.55 39.73
C LYS A 998 14.79 6.40 39.44
N PRO A 999 14.26 7.12 40.43
CA PRO A 999 13.11 7.98 40.24
C PRO A 999 13.47 9.13 39.29
N THR A 1000 12.50 9.47 38.45
CA THR A 1000 12.54 10.61 37.53
C THR A 1000 11.56 11.66 38.07
N GLU A 1001 12.00 12.90 38.20
CA GLU A 1001 11.19 14.05 38.63
C GLU A 1001 11.14 15.07 37.50
N VAL A 1002 9.92 15.39 37.06
CA VAL A 1002 9.65 16.38 36.01
C VAL A 1002 8.53 17.30 36.47
N VAL A 1003 8.73 18.61 36.32
CA VAL A 1003 7.68 19.60 36.52
C VAL A 1003 7.18 20.05 35.16
N ILE A 1004 5.85 20.05 34.95
CA ILE A 1004 5.21 20.55 33.72
C ILE A 1004 4.24 21.69 34.05
N LYS A 1005 4.09 22.66 33.14
CA LYS A 1005 3.13 23.78 33.27
C LYS A 1005 2.74 24.37 31.92
N ASN A 1006 1.82 25.34 31.94
CA ASN A 1006 1.34 26.06 30.75
C ASN A 1006 0.88 25.11 29.63
N ILE A 1007 0.16 24.05 30.01
CA ILE A 1007 -0.32 23.03 29.08
C ILE A 1007 -1.52 23.61 28.34
N ARG A 1008 -1.37 23.73 27.03
CA ARG A 1008 -2.41 24.17 26.12
C ARG A 1008 -2.61 23.15 25.03
N ILE A 1009 -3.82 22.63 24.92
CA ILE A 1009 -4.23 21.77 23.82
C ILE A 1009 -5.35 22.46 23.08
N ALA A 1010 -5.08 22.82 21.83
CA ALA A 1010 -6.03 23.50 20.99
C ALA A 1010 -6.34 22.70 19.73
N ARG A 1011 -7.62 22.63 19.37
CA ARG A 1011 -8.04 22.17 18.05
C ARG A 1011 -7.58 23.19 17.02
N VAL A 1012 -6.95 22.69 15.97
CA VAL A 1012 -6.48 23.50 14.85
C VAL A 1012 -7.41 23.26 13.68
N SER A 1013 -8.14 24.30 13.28
CA SER A 1013 -9.04 24.25 12.13
C SER A 1013 -8.23 24.49 10.85
N SER A 1014 -8.45 23.64 9.85
CA SER A 1014 -7.93 23.80 8.49
C SER A 1014 -9.10 24.11 7.56
N PRO A 1015 -9.57 25.37 7.51
CA PRO A 1015 -10.71 25.75 6.69
C PRO A 1015 -10.43 25.42 5.23
N GLN A 1016 -11.32 24.70 4.57
CA GLN A 1016 -11.36 24.63 3.12
C GLN A 1016 -12.16 25.83 2.60
N LEU A 1017 -11.68 26.43 1.50
CA LEU A 1017 -12.40 27.48 0.79
C LEU A 1017 -12.83 27.00 -0.59
N TYR A 1018 -14.00 27.46 -1.00
CA TYR A 1018 -14.61 27.17 -2.28
C TYR A 1018 -15.13 28.48 -2.88
N LEU A 1019 -14.85 28.72 -4.15
CA LEU A 1019 -15.52 29.76 -4.92
C LEU A 1019 -16.65 29.12 -5.72
N ILE A 1020 -17.87 29.60 -5.51
CA ILE A 1020 -19.06 29.11 -6.21
C ILE A 1020 -19.54 30.19 -7.17
N SER A 1021 -19.60 29.86 -8.45
CA SER A 1021 -20.32 30.68 -9.43
C SER A 1021 -21.54 29.94 -9.93
N SER A 1022 -22.61 30.70 -10.19
CA SER A 1022 -23.85 30.15 -10.73
C SER A 1022 -24.32 31.00 -11.90
N SER A 1023 -24.83 30.34 -12.93
CA SER A 1023 -25.46 30.98 -14.07
C SER A 1023 -26.79 30.29 -14.34
N PRO A 1024 -27.92 31.02 -14.33
CA PRO A 1024 -29.21 30.43 -14.66
C PRO A 1024 -29.19 29.95 -16.12
N ARG A 1025 -29.66 28.72 -16.35
CA ARG A 1025 -29.91 28.17 -17.70
C ARG A 1025 -31.34 27.62 -17.77
N SER A 1026 -31.76 27.24 -18.97
CA SER A 1026 -33.11 26.76 -19.29
C SER A 1026 -33.40 25.37 -18.72
N VAL A 1027 -34.55 25.16 -18.08
CA VAL A 1027 -34.98 23.84 -17.60
C VAL A 1027 -35.00 22.82 -18.76
N LEU A 1028 -34.33 21.68 -18.58
CA LEU A 1028 -34.26 20.58 -19.54
C LEU A 1028 -35.01 19.35 -19.03
N SER A 1029 -35.57 18.54 -19.94
CA SER A 1029 -36.21 17.27 -19.59
C SER A 1029 -35.20 16.12 -19.58
N LEU A 1030 -35.36 15.22 -18.61
CA LEU A 1030 -34.59 13.99 -18.50
C LEU A 1030 -35.19 12.91 -19.42
N PRO A 1031 -34.36 12.17 -20.19
CA PRO A 1031 -34.84 10.98 -20.89
C PRO A 1031 -35.13 9.85 -19.90
N GLN A 1032 -36.01 8.93 -20.29
CA GLN A 1032 -36.20 7.67 -19.57
C GLN A 1032 -35.14 6.65 -19.99
N ILE A 1033 -34.44 6.09 -19.01
CA ILE A 1033 -33.39 5.09 -19.19
C ILE A 1033 -33.86 3.75 -18.65
N SER A 1034 -33.72 2.70 -19.45
CA SER A 1034 -33.82 1.31 -19.01
C SER A 1034 -32.61 0.54 -19.53
N PHE A 1035 -32.18 -0.50 -18.82
CA PHE A 1035 -31.01 -1.27 -19.23
C PHE A 1035 -31.13 -2.75 -18.87
N ASP A 1036 -30.49 -3.58 -19.68
CA ASP A 1036 -30.27 -5.00 -19.45
C ASP A 1036 -28.78 -5.24 -19.23
N LYS A 1037 -28.43 -5.78 -18.06
CA LYS A 1037 -27.06 -6.22 -17.75
C LYS A 1037 -26.84 -7.61 -18.35
N LEU A 1038 -26.02 -7.71 -19.39
CA LEU A 1038 -25.71 -8.99 -20.04
C LEU A 1038 -24.62 -9.76 -19.28
N ASP A 1039 -23.58 -9.05 -18.86
CA ASP A 1039 -22.46 -9.54 -18.07
C ASP A 1039 -21.82 -8.35 -17.31
N PRO A 1040 -20.85 -8.57 -16.39
CA PRO A 1040 -20.20 -7.48 -15.66
C PRO A 1040 -19.58 -6.38 -16.54
N ALA A 1041 -19.21 -6.72 -17.78
CA ALA A 1041 -18.50 -5.87 -18.72
C ALA A 1041 -19.40 -5.33 -19.86
N THR A 1042 -20.71 -5.64 -19.89
CA THR A 1042 -21.61 -5.30 -21.01
C THR A 1042 -23.04 -4.99 -20.57
N TYR A 1043 -23.56 -3.84 -21.01
CA TYR A 1043 -24.92 -3.38 -20.75
C TYR A 1043 -25.60 -2.92 -22.05
N ASP A 1044 -26.82 -3.38 -22.28
CA ASP A 1044 -27.69 -2.84 -23.34
C ASP A 1044 -28.62 -1.79 -22.71
N VAL A 1045 -28.59 -0.58 -23.22
CA VAL A 1045 -29.27 0.60 -22.66
C VAL A 1045 -30.29 1.09 -23.68
N ARG A 1046 -31.53 1.29 -23.25
CA ARG A 1046 -32.60 1.88 -24.04
C ARG A 1046 -32.94 3.25 -23.48
N VAL A 1047 -32.83 4.25 -24.36
CA VAL A 1047 -33.13 5.65 -24.09
C VAL A 1047 -34.44 5.99 -24.80
N THR A 1048 -35.38 6.59 -24.07
CA THR A 1048 -36.68 7.02 -24.61
C THR A 1048 -36.99 8.45 -24.21
N GLY A 1049 -37.58 9.22 -25.12
CA GLY A 1049 -37.99 10.60 -24.88
C GLY A 1049 -36.85 11.61 -24.70
N ALA A 1050 -35.66 11.37 -25.30
CA ALA A 1050 -34.56 12.32 -25.23
C ALA A 1050 -34.84 13.55 -26.11
N THR A 1051 -35.10 14.71 -25.50
CA THR A 1051 -35.41 15.97 -26.20
C THR A 1051 -34.21 16.90 -26.35
N ASN A 1052 -33.18 16.68 -25.55
CA ASN A 1052 -31.97 17.50 -25.45
C ASN A 1052 -30.76 16.60 -25.14
N PRO A 1053 -29.52 17.09 -25.34
CA PRO A 1053 -28.34 16.40 -24.86
C PRO A 1053 -28.41 16.14 -23.35
N PHE A 1054 -27.81 15.04 -22.92
CA PHE A 1054 -27.76 14.62 -21.52
C PHE A 1054 -26.46 13.86 -21.24
N VAL A 1055 -26.13 13.70 -19.96
CA VAL A 1055 -25.03 12.83 -19.53
C VAL A 1055 -25.62 11.46 -19.18
N LEU A 1056 -25.14 10.41 -19.86
CA LEU A 1056 -25.41 9.03 -19.48
C LEU A 1056 -24.36 8.57 -18.45
N ILE A 1057 -24.78 8.02 -17.33
CA ILE A 1057 -23.93 7.59 -16.23
C ILE A 1057 -23.99 6.07 -16.09
N LEU A 1058 -22.82 5.44 -15.96
CA LEU A 1058 -22.65 4.07 -15.46
C LEU A 1058 -21.95 4.14 -14.11
N SER A 1059 -22.67 3.80 -13.04
CA SER A 1059 -22.19 3.82 -11.63
C SER A 1059 -21.24 2.66 -11.33
N GLN A 1060 -20.18 2.54 -12.14
CA GLN A 1060 -19.03 1.63 -12.02
C GLN A 1060 -17.75 2.50 -12.01
N LEU A 1061 -16.66 2.05 -11.38
CA LEU A 1061 -15.40 2.82 -11.35
C LEU A 1061 -14.97 3.26 -12.75
N TYR A 1062 -14.50 4.50 -12.83
CA TYR A 1062 -14.12 5.16 -14.06
C TYR A 1062 -12.92 4.43 -14.62
N ASN A 1063 -13.02 4.08 -15.89
CA ASN A 1063 -11.89 3.56 -16.64
C ASN A 1063 -12.04 3.96 -18.09
N SER A 1064 -10.96 4.48 -18.67
CA SER A 1064 -10.91 4.93 -20.07
C SER A 1064 -11.23 3.81 -21.09
N GLY A 1065 -11.20 2.55 -20.68
CA GLY A 1065 -11.57 1.38 -21.48
C GLY A 1065 -13.08 1.14 -21.64
N TRP A 1066 -13.97 1.87 -20.96
CA TRP A 1066 -15.41 1.76 -21.19
C TRP A 1066 -15.84 2.50 -22.46
N GLU A 1067 -16.63 1.85 -23.33
CA GLU A 1067 -17.13 2.44 -24.57
C GLU A 1067 -18.65 2.43 -24.63
N ALA A 1068 -19.25 3.48 -25.19
CA ALA A 1068 -20.67 3.56 -25.54
C ALA A 1068 -20.84 3.58 -27.07
N LYS A 1069 -21.65 2.65 -27.62
CA LYS A 1069 -21.92 2.53 -29.06
C LYS A 1069 -23.41 2.53 -29.35
N PHE A 1070 -23.85 3.30 -30.35
CA PHE A 1070 -25.22 3.25 -30.88
C PHE A 1070 -25.47 1.94 -31.63
N SER A 1071 -26.75 1.60 -31.84
CA SER A 1071 -27.15 0.38 -32.59
C SER A 1071 -26.63 0.32 -34.02
N ASP A 1072 -26.31 1.47 -34.64
CA ASP A 1072 -25.70 1.56 -35.97
C ASP A 1072 -24.18 1.29 -35.96
N GLY A 1073 -23.59 1.04 -34.79
CA GLY A 1073 -22.17 0.78 -34.58
C GLY A 1073 -21.33 2.04 -34.31
N THR A 1074 -21.92 3.23 -34.38
CA THR A 1074 -21.22 4.49 -34.16
C THR A 1074 -20.87 4.65 -32.67
N LYS A 1075 -19.60 4.91 -32.38
CA LYS A 1075 -19.10 5.09 -31.00
C LYS A 1075 -19.22 6.55 -30.59
N ILE A 1076 -19.59 6.80 -29.34
CA ILE A 1076 -19.44 8.13 -28.73
C ILE A 1076 -17.95 8.47 -28.63
N GLU A 1077 -17.59 9.68 -29.04
CA GLU A 1077 -16.20 10.17 -29.06
C GLU A 1077 -15.57 10.09 -27.65
N THR A 1078 -14.29 9.71 -27.59
CA THR A 1078 -13.56 9.55 -26.31
C THR A 1078 -13.51 10.86 -25.51
N GLU A 1079 -13.49 12.02 -26.16
CA GLU A 1079 -13.50 13.34 -25.50
C GLU A 1079 -14.82 13.63 -24.76
N LYS A 1080 -15.89 12.90 -25.10
CA LYS A 1080 -17.20 12.98 -24.44
C LYS A 1080 -17.35 11.97 -23.30
N HIS A 1081 -16.32 11.18 -22.99
CA HIS A 1081 -16.27 10.24 -21.87
C HIS A 1081 -15.39 10.80 -20.75
N PHE A 1082 -15.94 10.87 -19.53
CA PHE A 1082 -15.26 11.49 -18.39
C PHE A 1082 -15.72 10.90 -17.06
N SER A 1083 -14.95 11.17 -16.00
CA SER A 1083 -15.30 10.76 -14.63
C SER A 1083 -16.39 11.66 -14.07
N VAL A 1084 -17.41 11.02 -13.50
CA VAL A 1084 -18.57 11.66 -12.87
C VAL A 1084 -18.66 11.25 -11.41
N ASN A 1085 -19.07 12.15 -10.52
CA ASN A 1085 -19.22 11.90 -9.08
C ASN A 1085 -17.94 11.43 -8.39
N GLY A 1086 -16.78 11.74 -8.98
CA GLY A 1086 -15.46 11.33 -8.49
C GLY A 1086 -15.10 9.86 -8.74
N TYR A 1087 -15.99 9.05 -9.35
CA TYR A 1087 -15.70 7.64 -9.63
C TYR A 1087 -16.45 7.01 -10.80
N ALA A 1088 -17.62 7.49 -11.20
CA ALA A 1088 -18.46 6.83 -12.18
C ALA A 1088 -18.03 7.16 -13.62
N ASN A 1089 -18.47 6.36 -14.59
CA ASN A 1089 -18.29 6.67 -16.01
C ASN A 1089 -19.44 7.54 -16.51
N GLY A 1090 -19.13 8.64 -17.21
CA GLY A 1090 -20.13 9.53 -17.82
C GLY A 1090 -19.88 9.76 -19.31
N TRP A 1091 -20.93 9.77 -20.13
CA TRP A 1091 -20.87 10.12 -21.56
C TRP A 1091 -21.82 11.25 -21.90
N ILE A 1092 -21.35 12.25 -22.67
CA ILE A 1092 -22.24 13.23 -23.30
C ILE A 1092 -22.95 12.56 -24.48
N VAL A 1093 -24.29 12.53 -24.45
CA VAL A 1093 -25.13 11.97 -25.51
C VAL A 1093 -25.92 13.11 -26.16
N ASP A 1094 -25.55 13.49 -27.39
CA ASP A 1094 -26.21 14.58 -28.13
C ASP A 1094 -27.41 14.12 -28.96
N LYS A 1095 -27.60 12.81 -29.10
CA LYS A 1095 -28.68 12.22 -29.91
C LYS A 1095 -30.02 12.39 -29.21
N THR A 1096 -31.03 12.85 -29.96
CA THR A 1096 -32.41 13.00 -29.51
C THR A 1096 -33.30 11.86 -30.04
N GLY A 1097 -34.50 11.74 -29.48
CA GLY A 1097 -35.46 10.68 -29.77
C GLY A 1097 -35.21 9.39 -28.99
N ASP A 1098 -35.79 8.29 -29.49
CA ASP A 1098 -35.65 6.96 -28.90
C ASP A 1098 -34.54 6.20 -29.60
N PHE A 1099 -33.63 5.61 -28.84
CA PHE A 1099 -32.52 4.83 -29.39
C PHE A 1099 -31.96 3.84 -28.35
N GLN A 1100 -31.07 2.96 -28.81
CA GLN A 1100 -30.35 2.04 -27.95
C GLN A 1100 -28.84 2.29 -28.03
N LEU A 1101 -28.18 2.03 -26.91
CA LEU A 1101 -26.75 2.11 -26.71
C LEU A 1101 -26.27 0.79 -26.13
N ARG A 1102 -25.08 0.35 -26.51
CA ARG A 1102 -24.35 -0.72 -25.83
C ARG A 1102 -23.14 -0.13 -25.12
N LEU A 1103 -23.09 -0.31 -23.80
CA LEU A 1103 -21.93 -0.01 -22.98
C LEU A 1103 -21.08 -1.27 -22.87
N ARG A 1104 -19.80 -1.21 -23.24
CA ARG A 1104 -18.92 -2.38 -23.19
C ARG A 1104 -17.49 -2.02 -22.83
N PHE A 1105 -16.88 -2.85 -21.98
CA PHE A 1105 -15.50 -2.68 -21.56
C PHE A 1105 -14.53 -3.27 -22.60
N LEU A 1106 -13.65 -2.47 -23.19
CA LEU A 1106 -12.75 -2.85 -24.29
C LEU A 1106 -11.89 -4.08 -23.97
N SER A 1107 -11.39 -4.19 -22.73
CA SER A 1107 -10.56 -5.33 -22.32
C SER A 1107 -11.33 -6.66 -22.39
N GLN A 1108 -12.66 -6.64 -22.32
CA GLN A 1108 -13.48 -7.84 -22.49
C GLN A 1108 -13.39 -8.39 -23.92
N ASP A 1109 -13.38 -7.53 -24.94
CA ASP A 1109 -13.20 -7.98 -26.33
C ASP A 1109 -11.83 -8.62 -26.55
N LEU A 1110 -10.79 -8.07 -25.91
CA LEU A 1110 -9.44 -8.65 -25.94
C LEU A 1110 -9.41 -9.99 -25.21
N LEU A 1111 -10.10 -10.12 -24.08
CA LEU A 1111 -10.21 -11.36 -23.33
C LEU A 1111 -10.91 -12.44 -24.16
N ASP A 1112 -12.03 -12.11 -24.78
CA ASP A 1112 -12.82 -13.04 -25.59
C ASP A 1112 -12.04 -13.54 -26.81
N LYS A 1113 -11.36 -12.63 -27.53
CA LYS A 1113 -10.45 -12.98 -28.64
C LYS A 1113 -9.28 -13.83 -28.16
N GLY A 1114 -8.67 -13.44 -27.03
CA GLY A 1114 -7.57 -14.18 -26.42
C GLY A 1114 -7.97 -15.60 -26.02
N LYS A 1115 -9.15 -15.78 -25.38
CA LYS A 1115 -9.72 -17.09 -25.05
C LYS A 1115 -9.92 -17.94 -26.29
N LEU A 1116 -10.51 -17.38 -27.35
CA LEU A 1116 -10.72 -18.10 -28.61
C LEU A 1116 -9.41 -18.62 -29.20
N ILE A 1117 -8.40 -17.75 -29.32
CA ILE A 1117 -7.08 -18.10 -29.88
C ILE A 1117 -6.40 -19.15 -28.99
N SER A 1118 -6.34 -18.91 -27.68
CA SER A 1118 -5.68 -19.79 -26.72
C SER A 1118 -6.31 -21.18 -26.68
N PHE A 1119 -7.64 -21.28 -26.64
CA PHE A 1119 -8.34 -22.57 -26.55
C PHE A 1119 -8.31 -23.33 -27.88
N ALA A 1120 -8.41 -22.64 -29.02
CA ALA A 1120 -8.22 -23.27 -30.32
C ALA A 1120 -6.79 -23.83 -30.45
N PHE A 1121 -5.80 -23.06 -30.00
CA PHE A 1121 -4.40 -23.49 -29.99
C PHE A 1121 -4.18 -24.69 -29.07
N LEU A 1122 -4.66 -24.65 -27.81
CA LEU A 1122 -4.56 -25.77 -26.87
C LEU A 1122 -5.23 -27.05 -27.40
N GLY A 1123 -6.37 -26.93 -28.08
CA GLY A 1123 -7.02 -28.06 -28.76
C GLY A 1123 -6.14 -28.67 -29.86
N PHE A 1124 -5.50 -27.83 -30.66
CA PHE A 1124 -4.52 -28.27 -31.66
C PHE A 1124 -3.28 -28.92 -31.01
N GLU A 1125 -2.71 -28.31 -29.97
CA GLU A 1125 -1.56 -28.86 -29.23
C GLU A 1125 -1.87 -30.25 -28.67
N LEU A 1126 -3.04 -30.42 -28.05
CA LEU A 1126 -3.47 -31.70 -27.49
C LEU A 1126 -3.55 -32.78 -28.58
N LEU A 1127 -4.11 -32.45 -29.75
CA LEU A 1127 -4.20 -33.36 -30.89
C LEU A 1127 -2.81 -33.73 -31.42
N VAL A 1128 -1.89 -32.76 -31.54
CA VAL A 1128 -0.49 -33.01 -31.93
C VAL A 1128 0.21 -33.94 -30.92
N VAL A 1129 0.03 -33.71 -29.62
CA VAL A 1129 0.58 -34.57 -28.56
C VAL A 1129 0.06 -35.99 -28.65
N ILE A 1130 -1.25 -36.17 -28.85
CA ILE A 1130 -1.87 -37.48 -28.98
C ILE A 1130 -1.34 -38.21 -30.23
N ILE A 1131 -1.31 -37.55 -31.40
CA ILE A 1131 -0.83 -38.16 -32.65
C ILE A 1131 0.63 -38.60 -32.55
N LEU A 1132 1.49 -37.73 -32.02
CA LEU A 1132 2.90 -38.05 -31.85
C LEU A 1132 3.09 -39.22 -30.89
N LYS A 1133 2.26 -39.32 -29.84
CA LYS A 1133 2.36 -40.42 -28.89
C LYS A 1133 1.85 -41.74 -29.46
N ILE A 1134 0.76 -41.73 -30.24
CA ILE A 1134 0.26 -42.92 -30.94
C ILE A 1134 1.33 -43.45 -31.91
N ARG A 1135 1.96 -42.56 -32.69
CA ARG A 1135 3.05 -42.95 -33.62
C ARG A 1135 4.24 -43.55 -32.88
N GLU A 1136 4.62 -42.99 -31.73
CA GLU A 1136 5.71 -43.54 -30.90
C GLU A 1136 5.39 -44.95 -30.39
N VAL A 1137 4.13 -45.21 -30.01
CA VAL A 1137 3.67 -46.55 -29.59
C VAL A 1137 3.64 -47.54 -30.75
N GLN A 1138 3.17 -47.12 -31.93
CA GLN A 1138 3.12 -47.96 -33.13
C GLN A 1138 4.52 -48.34 -33.63
N LEU A 1139 5.46 -47.38 -33.69
CA LEU A 1139 6.84 -47.65 -34.07
C LEU A 1139 7.55 -48.57 -33.06
N GLY A 1140 7.28 -48.40 -31.76
CA GLY A 1140 7.80 -49.30 -30.72
C GLY A 1140 7.23 -50.73 -30.76
N HIS A 1141 6.08 -50.95 -31.42
CA HIS A 1141 5.56 -52.28 -31.73
C HIS A 1141 6.20 -52.90 -32.98
N HIS A 1142 6.58 -52.08 -33.98
CA HIS A 1142 7.30 -52.55 -35.15
C HIS A 1142 8.79 -52.84 -34.92
N GLU A 1143 9.43 -52.23 -33.91
CA GLU A 1143 10.82 -52.58 -33.53
C GLU A 1143 10.91 -53.81 -32.60
N LYS A 1144 9.77 -54.30 -32.07
CA LYS A 1144 9.70 -55.48 -31.19
C LYS A 1144 9.21 -56.75 -31.88
N ASN A 1145 8.66 -56.62 -33.09
CA ASN A 1145 8.38 -57.73 -34.01
C ASN A 1145 9.49 -57.79 -35.05
#